data_AF-A0A803Q409-F1
#
_entry.id   AF-A0A803Q409-F1
#
_cell.length_a   1.000
_cell.length_b   1.000
_cell.length_c   1.000
_cell.angle_alpha   90.00
_cell.angle_beta   90.00
_cell.angle_gamma   90.00
#
_symmetry.space_group_name_H-M   'P 1'
#
loop_
_entity.id
_entity.type
_entity.pdbx_description
1 polymer ?
#
loop_
_entity_poly.entity_id
_entity_poly.type
_entity_poly.pdbx_seq_one_letter_code
_entity_poly.pdbx_strand_id
1 'polypeptide(L)'
;MAYKGSVAKSKTQLALGHVILINSMKASTIANLGAFVVAAFMRKRQSLHLLRKEAQEKNHSICIALYNAALNNDWKAAEKIISADTRVKTAAITKLEETILHVAVGAQNVEFVEKLLKLLSDEDVLLQDSRENTAFSYAAASGNVMIAQLLMRKNEGLPFIRGGEGVSPLYLAASFGRAQMASFLYPKTIHILQVGERRGLFLQCINFGIYDLALKMFKEDISLVRARDLSNNTALHILAGKPKAFPEQNKYIWMKHLMKSSNNDDHHDHMKESSNEALKLVRELWRETLNNKDENCFRQIIDTPSKLLFDATESGNFMFLFELIRVCPDLLIERNEDDQTIFHVAALKGHKRIFNLIHEIGFKKDIITSMEDKFGNNLLHLAGTFVASSHEYDYGMRKILQLRQEFEWFKGCDASILINSTSNKPSEKTAGPNLTVRGYELIDEAKRRLEAACPSKVSCADIITLATRDSVILAGGPDYAVPTGRRDGLISNPDEVNLPGPSQSVTSAFATFRDHGMTLNEMVALLGAHTVGFAHCNFFSNRLTDFQGTGKPDPTMDPNLVTKLKALCAVGSDPKVFLDQNTSNIFDNEFYRQIRLKRGVLKIDQELATDPASSSYVATLASNPRMFSRDFGNAMTKMGRIATVGSAGEIRKNCAVFNPRPKSLISSVLDIAEKIIDPYCCVFAQLTPFFYRVSCPKAERVVKQVVLEAFQKDSSITAGLLRMQFHDCFVRPSEKDAGPNLTVRGYELIDEAKRRLEIICPSQVSCADIITLATRDSVVLAGGPNYVVPTGRRDGLISNPDEVNLPGPDESITSAFATFKDNGMTLNEMVALLGAHTVGFAHCNFFSNRLTNFQGTGKPDPTMDPKLVTKLKALCAVGSAPKVFLDQNTSNVFDNEFYRQIRLKRGVLKIDQELATDPASSRYVSTLASNPALFSKDFGNAMTKMGRIATVGKEGEIRKNCAVFNPRPKSLISSVVDIVEEIIE
;
A
#
# COMPACT_ATOMS: atom_id res chain seq x y z
N MET A 1 52.48 23.25 -55.14
CA MET A 1 52.87 22.63 -56.43
C MET A 1 52.57 21.13 -56.36
N ALA A 2 52.31 20.45 -57.48
CA ALA A 2 52.26 18.97 -57.63
C ALA A 2 51.22 18.20 -56.73
N TYR A 3 50.20 17.45 -57.18
CA TYR A 3 49.93 16.74 -58.45
C TYR A 3 51.09 15.80 -58.84
N LYS A 4 50.97 14.49 -59.04
CA LYS A 4 49.90 13.60 -59.57
C LYS A 4 50.37 12.12 -59.29
N GLY A 5 49.59 11.03 -59.28
CA GLY A 5 48.14 10.79 -59.44
C GLY A 5 47.87 9.43 -60.14
N SER A 6 46.66 8.85 -59.96
CA SER A 6 46.15 7.64 -60.67
C SER A 6 46.73 6.27 -60.19
N VAL A 7 46.08 5.10 -60.35
CA VAL A 7 44.95 4.70 -61.24
C VAL A 7 43.90 3.78 -60.55
N ALA A 8 42.63 4.23 -60.52
CA ALA A 8 41.36 3.45 -60.51
C ALA A 8 41.08 2.42 -59.36
N LYS A 9 39.85 1.91 -59.14
CA LYS A 9 38.59 1.94 -59.93
C LYS A 9 37.35 1.76 -59.00
N SER A 10 36.17 2.15 -59.51
CA SER A 10 34.80 1.76 -59.05
C SER A 10 34.09 2.56 -57.91
N LYS A 11 32.97 3.19 -58.30
CA LYS A 11 31.76 3.53 -57.51
C LYS A 11 31.82 4.59 -56.39
N THR A 12 31.82 5.85 -56.82
CA THR A 12 30.96 6.89 -56.21
C THR A 12 29.72 7.12 -57.07
N GLN A 13 28.57 7.42 -56.46
CA GLN A 13 27.61 8.39 -57.02
C GLN A 13 26.75 8.97 -55.89
N LEU A 14 26.89 10.27 -55.65
CA LEU A 14 26.18 11.02 -54.60
C LEU A 14 26.15 12.50 -55.02
N ALA A 15 24.95 13.12 -54.95
CA ALA A 15 24.65 14.54 -55.19
C ALA A 15 24.76 15.10 -56.64
N LEU A 16 24.05 16.23 -56.82
CA LEU A 16 24.15 17.20 -57.93
C LEU A 16 23.68 16.76 -59.33
N GLY A 17 22.39 16.44 -59.45
CA GLY A 17 21.56 16.88 -60.58
C GLY A 17 20.65 18.03 -60.12
N HIS A 18 20.53 19.11 -60.89
CA HIS A 18 19.88 20.37 -60.46
C HIS A 18 18.91 20.89 -61.53
N VAL A 19 17.86 21.60 -61.09
CA VAL A 19 16.88 22.37 -61.91
C VAL A 19 15.77 21.55 -62.62
N ILE A 20 14.63 22.22 -62.84
CA ILE A 20 13.39 21.79 -63.54
C ILE A 20 12.50 20.73 -62.84
N LEU A 21 11.82 21.14 -61.76
CA LEU A 21 10.34 21.13 -61.69
C LEU A 21 9.78 21.87 -60.45
N ILE A 22 10.17 23.13 -60.27
CA ILE A 22 9.46 24.07 -59.38
C ILE A 22 8.76 25.09 -60.26
N ASN A 23 7.45 24.93 -60.51
CA ASN A 23 6.66 26.00 -61.14
C ASN A 23 5.14 25.94 -60.92
N SER A 24 4.69 25.85 -59.67
CA SER A 24 3.54 26.64 -59.19
C SER A 24 3.49 26.66 -57.66
N MET A 25 3.11 27.81 -57.10
CA MET A 25 3.19 28.19 -55.66
C MET A 25 4.61 28.39 -55.12
N LYS A 26 4.92 29.64 -54.74
CA LYS A 26 6.23 30.08 -54.23
C LYS A 26 6.28 29.96 -52.71
N ALA A 27 7.47 29.93 -52.11
CA ALA A 27 7.61 30.06 -50.65
C ALA A 27 6.97 31.36 -50.11
N SER A 28 7.00 32.44 -50.91
CA SER A 28 6.27 33.68 -50.61
C SER A 28 4.75 33.51 -50.59
N THR A 29 4.18 32.51 -51.25
CA THR A 29 2.75 32.19 -51.18
C THR A 29 2.38 31.60 -49.81
N ILE A 30 3.25 30.78 -49.20
CA ILE A 30 3.03 30.19 -47.87
C ILE A 30 3.25 31.26 -46.78
N ALA A 31 4.32 32.05 -46.90
CA ALA A 31 4.56 33.20 -46.00
C ALA A 31 3.42 34.23 -46.08
N ASN A 32 2.94 34.53 -47.29
CA ASN A 32 1.76 35.38 -47.46
C ASN A 32 0.50 34.72 -46.93
N LEU A 33 0.30 33.40 -47.02
CA LEU A 33 -0.85 32.73 -46.41
C LEU A 33 -0.87 32.95 -44.89
N GLY A 34 0.26 32.75 -44.22
CA GLY A 34 0.39 33.04 -42.78
C GLY A 34 0.09 34.51 -42.44
N ALA A 35 0.67 35.45 -43.20
CA ALA A 35 0.44 36.88 -43.00
C ALA A 35 -1.01 37.30 -43.30
N PHE A 36 -1.65 36.72 -44.33
CA PHE A 36 -3.02 37.04 -44.74
C PHE A 36 -4.03 36.43 -43.78
N VAL A 37 -3.80 35.21 -43.26
CA VAL A 37 -4.59 34.62 -42.17
C VAL A 37 -4.50 35.48 -40.93
N VAL A 38 -3.30 35.88 -40.47
CA VAL A 38 -3.16 36.77 -39.30
C VAL A 38 -3.79 38.15 -39.53
N ALA A 39 -3.64 38.74 -40.72
CA ALA A 39 -4.23 40.04 -41.05
C ALA A 39 -5.75 40.00 -41.31
N ALA A 40 -6.32 38.84 -41.62
CA ALA A 40 -7.76 38.60 -41.63
C ALA A 40 -8.28 38.36 -40.21
N PHE A 41 -7.56 37.55 -39.41
CA PHE A 41 -7.86 37.21 -38.02
C PHE A 41 -7.94 38.46 -37.13
N MET A 42 -6.96 39.37 -37.23
CA MET A 42 -6.97 40.64 -36.50
C MET A 42 -8.17 41.53 -36.89
N ARG A 43 -8.53 41.58 -38.18
CA ARG A 43 -9.72 42.31 -38.66
C ARG A 43 -11.02 41.64 -38.22
N LYS A 44 -11.10 40.31 -38.18
CA LYS A 44 -12.27 39.56 -37.69
C LYS A 44 -12.45 39.69 -36.18
N ARG A 45 -11.37 39.70 -35.39
CA ARG A 45 -11.43 40.00 -33.95
C ARG A 45 -12.00 41.40 -33.70
N GLN A 46 -11.67 42.37 -34.57
CA GLN A 46 -12.24 43.73 -34.54
C GLN A 46 -13.74 43.77 -34.90
N SER A 47 -14.19 43.04 -35.93
CA SER A 47 -15.61 43.04 -36.32
C SER A 47 -16.52 42.28 -35.35
N LEU A 48 -16.02 41.20 -34.73
CA LEU A 48 -16.72 40.52 -33.63
C LEU A 48 -16.93 41.49 -32.44
N HIS A 49 -15.90 42.28 -32.13
CA HIS A 49 -15.94 43.26 -31.05
C HIS A 49 -16.85 44.48 -31.33
N LEU A 50 -17.15 44.77 -32.61
CA LEU A 50 -18.14 45.77 -33.03
C LEU A 50 -19.57 45.26 -32.77
N LEU A 51 -19.91 44.07 -33.28
CA LEU A 51 -21.22 43.45 -33.10
C LEU A 51 -21.56 43.27 -31.61
N ARG A 52 -20.55 42.99 -30.78
CA ARG A 52 -20.67 42.90 -29.32
C ARG A 52 -21.23 44.17 -28.66
N LYS A 53 -21.00 45.37 -29.18
CA LYS A 53 -21.59 46.60 -28.64
C LYS A 53 -23.04 46.82 -29.08
N GLU A 54 -23.41 46.50 -30.32
CA GLU A 54 -24.76 46.77 -30.83
C GLU A 54 -25.80 45.72 -30.36
N ALA A 55 -25.41 44.45 -30.24
CA ALA A 55 -26.34 43.38 -29.87
C ALA A 55 -26.63 43.31 -28.36
N GLN A 56 -25.62 43.57 -27.52
CA GLN A 56 -25.64 43.24 -26.10
C GLN A 56 -26.57 44.15 -25.26
N GLU A 57 -26.88 45.36 -25.74
CA GLU A 57 -27.83 46.28 -25.11
C GLU A 57 -29.27 46.19 -25.66
N LYS A 58 -29.53 45.39 -26.71
CA LYS A 58 -30.84 45.39 -27.40
C LYS A 58 -31.54 44.06 -27.65
N ASN A 59 -30.90 42.88 -27.55
CA ASN A 59 -31.58 41.62 -27.93
C ASN A 59 -31.16 40.35 -27.16
N HIS A 60 -31.13 40.41 -25.82
CA HIS A 60 -30.82 39.24 -24.97
C HIS A 60 -31.77 38.05 -25.21
N SER A 61 -33.05 38.31 -25.48
CA SER A 61 -34.07 37.29 -25.77
C SER A 61 -33.81 36.50 -27.05
N ILE A 62 -33.29 37.14 -28.11
CA ILE A 62 -32.97 36.48 -29.38
C ILE A 62 -31.82 35.49 -29.21
N CYS A 63 -30.77 35.86 -28.47
CA CYS A 63 -29.65 34.96 -28.20
C CYS A 63 -30.09 33.69 -27.45
N ILE A 64 -30.97 33.83 -26.44
CA ILE A 64 -31.55 32.69 -25.72
C ILE A 64 -32.43 31.83 -26.64
N ALA A 65 -33.26 32.44 -27.49
CA ALA A 65 -34.11 31.71 -28.43
C ALA A 65 -33.28 30.90 -29.45
N LEU A 66 -32.22 31.49 -30.01
CA LEU A 66 -31.30 30.80 -30.94
C LEU A 66 -30.51 29.69 -30.25
N TYR A 67 -30.04 29.91 -29.01
CA TYR A 67 -29.37 28.90 -28.20
C TYR A 67 -30.27 27.69 -27.97
N ASN A 68 -31.50 27.93 -27.50
CA ASN A 68 -32.48 26.87 -27.24
C ASN A 68 -32.90 26.14 -28.52
N ALA A 69 -33.07 26.84 -29.64
CA ALA A 69 -33.39 26.22 -30.93
C ALA A 69 -32.26 25.32 -31.44
N ALA A 70 -31.00 25.78 -31.36
CA ALA A 70 -29.82 24.99 -31.73
C ALA A 70 -29.56 23.79 -30.83
N LEU A 71 -29.86 23.91 -29.53
CA LEU A 71 -29.75 22.82 -28.55
C LEU A 71 -30.81 21.74 -28.77
N ASN A 72 -32.06 22.13 -29.05
CA ASN A 72 -33.21 21.20 -29.18
C ASN A 72 -33.51 20.76 -30.63
N ASN A 73 -32.57 20.97 -31.58
CA ASN A 73 -32.73 20.65 -33.01
C ASN A 73 -33.90 21.36 -33.72
N ASP A 74 -34.46 22.44 -33.16
CA ASP A 74 -35.58 23.18 -33.78
C ASP A 74 -35.07 24.13 -34.87
N TRP A 75 -34.86 23.57 -36.05
CA TRP A 75 -34.51 24.35 -37.23
C TRP A 75 -35.58 25.39 -37.58
N LYS A 76 -36.88 25.14 -37.35
CA LYS A 76 -37.95 26.07 -37.77
C LYS A 76 -37.95 27.35 -36.94
N ALA A 77 -37.72 27.24 -35.63
CA ALA A 77 -37.53 28.40 -34.78
C ALA A 77 -36.25 29.18 -35.14
N ALA A 78 -35.14 28.49 -35.37
CA ALA A 78 -33.88 29.12 -35.74
C ALA A 78 -33.94 29.82 -37.10
N GLU A 79 -34.48 29.16 -38.13
CA GLU A 79 -34.66 29.68 -39.48
C GLU A 79 -35.51 30.94 -39.48
N LYS A 80 -36.66 30.94 -38.78
CA LYS A 80 -37.52 32.14 -38.64
C LYS A 80 -36.77 33.35 -38.06
N ILE A 81 -35.85 33.13 -37.12
CA ILE A 81 -35.04 34.21 -36.51
C ILE A 81 -33.90 34.63 -37.46
N ILE A 82 -33.21 33.68 -38.09
CA ILE A 82 -32.11 33.95 -39.04
C ILE A 82 -32.61 34.68 -40.30
N SER A 83 -33.83 34.39 -40.76
CA SER A 83 -34.47 35.11 -41.87
C SER A 83 -34.93 36.53 -41.49
N ALA A 84 -35.09 36.84 -40.19
CA ALA A 84 -35.46 38.16 -39.72
C ALA A 84 -34.24 39.09 -39.53
N ASP A 85 -33.09 38.56 -39.13
CA ASP A 85 -31.80 39.26 -39.16
C ASP A 85 -30.66 38.30 -39.51
N THR A 86 -30.23 38.34 -40.77
CA THR A 86 -29.20 37.44 -41.33
C THR A 86 -27.84 37.54 -40.65
N ARG A 87 -27.60 38.57 -39.81
CA ARG A 87 -26.36 38.75 -39.05
C ARG A 87 -26.27 37.81 -37.84
N VAL A 88 -27.39 37.32 -37.31
CA VAL A 88 -27.38 36.48 -36.09
C VAL A 88 -26.77 35.09 -36.31
N LYS A 89 -26.71 34.62 -37.57
CA LYS A 89 -26.13 33.30 -37.92
C LYS A 89 -24.63 33.18 -37.60
N THR A 90 -23.93 34.31 -37.50
CA THR A 90 -22.50 34.41 -37.14
C THR A 90 -22.25 35.16 -35.83
N ALA A 91 -23.31 35.60 -35.15
CA ALA A 91 -23.18 36.33 -33.89
C ALA A 91 -22.81 35.40 -32.72
N ALA A 92 -22.07 35.95 -31.76
CA ALA A 92 -21.89 35.37 -30.43
C ALA A 92 -23.24 35.38 -29.68
N ILE A 93 -23.76 34.19 -29.35
CA ILE A 93 -25.04 34.03 -28.63
C ILE A 93 -24.84 33.62 -27.16
N THR A 94 -23.63 33.28 -26.72
CA THR A 94 -23.31 32.95 -25.32
C THR A 94 -22.22 33.86 -24.73
N LYS A 95 -22.01 33.77 -23.40
CA LYS A 95 -20.92 34.47 -22.69
C LYS A 95 -19.52 33.94 -23.06
N LEU A 96 -19.42 32.79 -23.72
CA LEU A 96 -18.17 32.23 -24.24
C LEU A 96 -17.96 32.61 -25.72
N GLU A 97 -18.69 33.61 -26.23
CA GLU A 97 -18.65 34.06 -27.64
C GLU A 97 -19.00 32.95 -28.67
N GLU A 98 -19.59 31.83 -28.22
CA GLU A 98 -20.06 30.75 -29.08
C GLU A 98 -21.13 31.23 -30.06
N THR A 99 -21.00 30.85 -31.32
CA THR A 99 -22.04 31.07 -32.35
C THR A 99 -23.07 29.94 -32.36
N ILE A 100 -24.20 30.14 -33.04
CA ILE A 100 -25.24 29.10 -33.21
C ILE A 100 -24.69 27.78 -33.80
N LEU A 101 -23.62 27.84 -34.62
CA LEU A 101 -22.93 26.66 -35.15
C LEU A 101 -22.22 25.86 -34.04
N HIS A 102 -21.55 26.53 -33.10
CA HIS A 102 -20.87 25.88 -31.98
C HIS A 102 -21.89 25.11 -31.11
N VAL A 103 -23.02 25.74 -30.79
CA VAL A 103 -24.09 25.15 -29.98
C VAL A 103 -24.73 23.95 -30.69
N ALA A 104 -25.10 24.07 -31.97
CA ALA A 104 -25.70 22.98 -32.74
C ALA A 104 -24.74 21.78 -32.92
N VAL A 105 -23.43 22.05 -33.09
CA VAL A 105 -22.40 21.01 -33.19
C VAL A 105 -22.12 20.35 -31.83
N GLY A 106 -22.06 21.12 -30.74
CA GLY A 106 -21.92 20.59 -29.37
C GLY A 106 -23.11 19.73 -28.95
N ALA A 107 -24.32 20.13 -29.35
CA ALA A 107 -25.55 19.35 -29.21
C ALA A 107 -25.63 18.13 -30.16
N GLN A 108 -24.68 17.98 -31.09
CA GLN A 108 -24.59 16.90 -32.09
C GLN A 108 -25.78 16.84 -33.07
N ASN A 109 -26.46 17.96 -33.30
CA ASN A 109 -27.67 18.08 -34.10
C ASN A 109 -27.36 18.11 -35.62
N VAL A 110 -27.09 16.92 -36.20
CA VAL A 110 -26.58 16.75 -37.57
C VAL A 110 -27.43 17.47 -38.63
N GLU A 111 -28.76 17.33 -38.57
CA GLU A 111 -29.69 17.93 -39.55
C GLU A 111 -29.68 19.47 -39.46
N PHE A 112 -29.72 20.02 -38.25
CA PHE A 112 -29.60 21.46 -37.99
C PHE A 112 -28.28 22.00 -38.54
N VAL A 113 -27.16 21.30 -38.29
CA VAL A 113 -25.83 21.68 -38.79
C VAL A 113 -25.78 21.63 -40.32
N GLU A 114 -26.33 20.60 -40.97
CA GLU A 114 -26.35 20.56 -42.44
C GLU A 114 -27.15 21.72 -43.05
N LYS A 115 -28.32 22.06 -42.49
CA LYS A 115 -29.12 23.20 -42.95
C LYS A 115 -28.43 24.53 -42.69
N LEU A 116 -27.82 24.70 -41.51
CA LEU A 116 -27.05 25.91 -41.16
C LEU A 116 -25.86 26.13 -42.11
N LEU A 117 -25.11 25.08 -42.44
CA LEU A 117 -23.94 25.17 -43.33
C LEU A 117 -24.29 25.60 -44.77
N LYS A 118 -25.55 25.46 -45.20
CA LYS A 118 -26.06 26.00 -46.47
C LYS A 118 -26.25 27.52 -46.44
N LEU A 119 -26.36 28.12 -45.25
CA LEU A 119 -26.51 29.57 -45.05
C LEU A 119 -25.18 30.28 -44.68
N LEU A 120 -24.14 29.52 -44.32
CA LEU A 120 -22.84 30.04 -43.92
C LEU A 120 -21.86 30.11 -45.11
N SER A 121 -20.91 31.04 -45.06
CA SER A 121 -19.74 31.04 -45.95
C SER A 121 -18.63 30.12 -45.41
N ASP A 122 -17.67 29.80 -46.26
CA ASP A 122 -16.49 28.98 -45.92
C ASP A 122 -15.58 29.72 -44.91
N GLU A 123 -15.79 31.03 -44.78
CA GLU A 123 -15.16 31.94 -43.84
C GLU A 123 -15.86 32.04 -42.47
N ASP A 124 -17.15 31.69 -42.40
CA ASP A 124 -17.96 31.77 -41.17
C ASP A 124 -17.75 30.54 -40.28
N VAL A 125 -17.45 29.38 -40.87
CA VAL A 125 -17.10 28.16 -40.13
C VAL A 125 -15.73 28.24 -39.45
N LEU A 126 -14.92 29.26 -39.79
CA LEU A 126 -13.63 29.57 -39.17
C LEU A 126 -13.76 30.38 -37.87
N LEU A 127 -14.96 30.86 -37.52
CA LEU A 127 -15.18 31.60 -36.28
C LEU A 127 -14.86 30.72 -35.07
N GLN A 128 -14.22 31.33 -34.07
CA GLN A 128 -13.84 30.70 -32.80
C GLN A 128 -14.66 31.28 -31.63
N ASP A 129 -14.80 30.48 -30.58
CA ASP A 129 -15.27 30.91 -29.26
C ASP A 129 -14.22 31.76 -28.51
N SER A 130 -14.58 32.27 -27.32
CA SER A 130 -13.70 33.07 -26.46
C SER A 130 -12.54 32.28 -25.84
N ARG A 131 -12.40 31.00 -26.20
CA ARG A 131 -11.31 30.09 -25.85
C ARG A 131 -10.57 29.61 -27.11
N GLU A 132 -10.71 30.33 -28.22
CA GLU A 132 -10.06 30.08 -29.51
C GLU A 132 -10.43 28.73 -30.16
N ASN A 133 -11.52 28.07 -29.74
CA ASN A 133 -12.00 26.83 -30.35
C ASN A 133 -13.00 27.10 -31.48
N THR A 134 -12.86 26.42 -32.61
CA THR A 134 -13.88 26.44 -33.67
C THR A 134 -14.99 25.43 -33.38
N ALA A 135 -16.11 25.53 -34.11
CA ALA A 135 -17.12 24.47 -34.10
C ALA A 135 -16.55 23.09 -34.52
N PHE A 136 -15.45 23.04 -35.27
CA PHE A 136 -14.78 21.78 -35.58
C PHE A 136 -14.11 21.15 -34.34
N SER A 137 -13.58 21.95 -33.43
CA SER A 137 -13.09 21.47 -32.13
C SER A 137 -14.22 20.84 -31.29
N TYR A 138 -15.43 21.41 -31.35
CA TYR A 138 -16.62 20.86 -30.69
C TYR A 138 -17.07 19.54 -31.34
N ALA A 139 -16.99 19.41 -32.68
CA ALA A 139 -17.21 18.14 -33.38
C ALA A 139 -16.19 17.07 -32.97
N ALA A 140 -14.93 17.45 -32.84
CA ALA A 140 -13.85 16.54 -32.44
C ALA A 140 -13.98 16.06 -30.98
N ALA A 141 -14.34 16.95 -30.06
CA ALA A 141 -14.54 16.64 -28.63
C ALA A 141 -15.81 15.81 -28.35
N SER A 142 -16.91 16.06 -29.09
CA SER A 142 -18.11 15.22 -29.05
C SER A 142 -17.88 13.85 -29.74
N GLY A 143 -17.03 13.81 -30.76
CA GLY A 143 -16.69 12.61 -31.52
C GLY A 143 -17.59 12.34 -32.73
N ASN A 144 -18.48 13.26 -33.09
CA ASN A 144 -19.41 13.08 -34.20
C ASN A 144 -18.70 13.24 -35.57
N VAL A 145 -18.23 12.11 -36.12
CA VAL A 145 -17.48 12.05 -37.39
C VAL A 145 -18.30 12.57 -38.57
N MET A 146 -19.63 12.39 -38.57
CA MET A 146 -20.50 12.87 -39.64
C MET A 146 -20.59 14.41 -39.68
N ILE A 147 -20.66 15.05 -38.51
CA ILE A 147 -20.58 16.52 -38.39
C ILE A 147 -19.19 17.03 -38.79
N ALA A 148 -18.11 16.36 -38.38
CA ALA A 148 -16.77 16.72 -38.85
C ALA A 148 -16.65 16.61 -40.38
N GLN A 149 -17.25 15.60 -41.01
CA GLN A 149 -17.29 15.47 -42.48
C GLN A 149 -18.19 16.49 -43.17
N LEU A 150 -19.26 16.98 -42.53
CA LEU A 150 -20.06 18.11 -43.01
C LEU A 150 -19.26 19.42 -42.97
N LEU A 151 -18.58 19.67 -41.84
CA LEU A 151 -17.72 20.84 -41.66
C LEU A 151 -16.52 20.84 -42.61
N MET A 152 -15.81 19.71 -42.78
CA MET A 152 -14.70 19.59 -43.73
C MET A 152 -15.14 19.81 -45.19
N ARG A 153 -16.34 19.34 -45.57
CA ARG A 153 -16.90 19.63 -46.91
C ARG A 153 -17.22 21.11 -47.12
N LYS A 154 -17.31 21.91 -46.05
CA LYS A 154 -17.50 23.35 -46.09
C LYS A 154 -16.19 24.13 -46.03
N ASN A 155 -15.19 23.63 -45.29
CA ASN A 155 -13.82 24.15 -45.31
C ASN A 155 -12.83 23.05 -44.88
N GLU A 156 -11.99 22.58 -45.81
CA GLU A 156 -11.02 21.50 -45.56
C GLU A 156 -9.89 21.91 -44.58
N GLY A 157 -9.71 23.21 -44.34
CA GLY A 157 -8.70 23.76 -43.43
C GLY A 157 -8.99 23.55 -41.95
N LEU A 158 -10.24 23.26 -41.57
CA LEU A 158 -10.69 23.17 -40.17
C LEU A 158 -9.90 22.20 -39.26
N PRO A 159 -9.46 21.00 -39.70
CA PRO A 159 -8.69 20.09 -38.85
C PRO A 159 -7.30 20.60 -38.45
N PHE A 160 -6.77 21.59 -39.17
CA PHE A 160 -5.44 22.18 -38.93
C PHE A 160 -5.49 23.40 -38.01
N ILE A 161 -6.69 23.93 -37.76
CA ILE A 161 -6.90 25.07 -36.85
C ILE A 161 -6.83 24.57 -35.42
N ARG A 162 -5.94 25.18 -34.65
CA ARG A 162 -5.74 24.87 -33.23
C ARG A 162 -6.75 25.64 -32.38
N GLY A 163 -7.22 24.97 -31.34
CA GLY A 163 -8.07 25.55 -30.30
C GLY A 163 -7.25 26.33 -29.26
N GLY A 164 -7.90 26.65 -28.15
CA GLY A 164 -7.25 27.25 -26.98
C GLY A 164 -6.02 26.49 -26.52
N GLU A 165 -5.04 27.23 -25.98
CA GLU A 165 -3.72 26.72 -25.58
C GLU A 165 -2.94 26.05 -26.75
N GLY A 166 -3.37 26.27 -28.00
CA GLY A 166 -2.76 25.70 -29.20
C GLY A 166 -3.12 24.23 -29.46
N VAL A 167 -4.09 23.67 -28.74
CA VAL A 167 -4.45 22.23 -28.80
C VAL A 167 -5.09 21.88 -30.15
N SER A 168 -4.67 20.78 -30.79
CA SER A 168 -5.25 20.35 -32.07
C SER A 168 -6.58 19.59 -31.90
N PRO A 169 -7.52 19.64 -32.87
CA PRO A 169 -8.77 18.88 -32.83
C PRO A 169 -8.56 17.37 -32.65
N LEU A 170 -7.47 16.82 -33.22
CA LEU A 170 -7.05 15.43 -33.02
C LEU A 170 -6.69 15.15 -31.54
N TYR A 171 -5.96 16.05 -30.88
CA TYR A 171 -5.62 15.88 -29.46
C TYR A 171 -6.86 16.03 -28.55
N LEU A 172 -7.81 16.90 -28.90
CA LEU A 172 -9.11 16.96 -28.22
C LEU A 172 -9.87 15.64 -28.37
N ALA A 173 -9.99 15.10 -29.59
CA ALA A 173 -10.65 13.82 -29.84
C ALA A 173 -10.02 12.67 -29.01
N ALA A 174 -8.69 12.62 -28.92
CA ALA A 174 -8.01 11.65 -28.08
C ALA A 174 -8.28 11.86 -26.57
N SER A 175 -8.25 13.12 -26.11
CA SER A 175 -8.48 13.50 -24.71
C SER A 175 -9.91 13.26 -24.21
N PHE A 176 -10.89 13.17 -25.12
CA PHE A 176 -12.27 12.78 -24.81
C PHE A 176 -12.57 11.30 -25.16
N GLY A 177 -11.55 10.48 -25.43
CA GLY A 177 -11.71 9.04 -25.72
C GLY A 177 -12.45 8.73 -27.02
N ARG A 178 -12.49 9.68 -27.98
CA ARG A 178 -13.27 9.57 -29.22
C ARG A 178 -12.51 8.78 -30.28
N ALA A 179 -12.29 7.48 -30.02
CA ALA A 179 -11.46 6.59 -30.85
C ALA A 179 -11.71 6.73 -32.37
N GLN A 180 -12.96 6.63 -32.81
CA GLN A 180 -13.33 6.74 -34.24
C GLN A 180 -12.96 8.11 -34.85
N MET A 181 -13.12 9.19 -34.08
CA MET A 181 -12.74 10.54 -34.50
C MET A 181 -11.22 10.71 -34.54
N ALA A 182 -10.51 10.26 -33.51
CA ALA A 182 -9.05 10.33 -33.47
C ALA A 182 -8.43 9.57 -34.65
N SER A 183 -8.89 8.34 -34.93
CA SER A 183 -8.44 7.53 -36.06
C SER A 183 -8.85 8.09 -37.43
N PHE A 184 -9.94 8.88 -37.52
CA PHE A 184 -10.32 9.64 -38.73
C PHE A 184 -9.42 10.88 -38.97
N LEU A 185 -9.07 11.61 -37.91
CA LEU A 185 -8.27 12.84 -37.98
C LEU A 185 -6.76 12.58 -38.11
N TYR A 186 -6.24 11.49 -37.53
CA TYR A 186 -4.81 11.17 -37.49
C TYR A 186 -4.13 11.18 -38.88
N PRO A 187 -4.56 10.38 -39.88
CA PRO A 187 -3.89 10.37 -41.19
C PRO A 187 -4.01 11.72 -41.93
N LYS A 188 -4.96 12.58 -41.55
CA LYS A 188 -5.16 13.90 -42.14
C LYS A 188 -4.26 14.98 -41.54
N THR A 189 -3.78 14.81 -40.31
CA THR A 189 -3.10 15.85 -39.53
C THR A 189 -1.72 15.44 -38.96
N ILE A 190 -1.32 14.17 -39.04
CA ILE A 190 -0.02 13.66 -38.57
C ILE A 190 1.18 14.52 -39.04
N HIS A 191 1.12 15.05 -40.26
CA HIS A 191 2.21 15.82 -40.88
C HIS A 191 2.37 17.25 -40.33
N ILE A 192 1.40 17.77 -39.56
CA ILE A 192 1.52 19.05 -38.83
C ILE A 192 1.88 18.88 -37.34
N LEU A 193 2.02 17.64 -36.85
CA LEU A 193 2.37 17.37 -35.46
C LEU A 193 3.89 17.40 -35.25
N GLN A 194 4.35 18.23 -34.33
CA GLN A 194 5.73 18.23 -33.86
C GLN A 194 6.04 16.94 -33.05
N VAL A 195 7.33 16.63 -32.87
CA VAL A 195 7.78 15.42 -32.17
C VAL A 195 7.24 15.34 -30.73
N GLY A 196 7.20 16.46 -30.00
CA GLY A 196 6.60 16.52 -28.66
C GLY A 196 5.10 16.25 -28.66
N GLU A 197 4.37 16.77 -29.65
CA GLU A 197 2.93 16.60 -29.79
C GLU A 197 2.57 15.16 -30.16
N ARG A 198 3.36 14.51 -31.02
CA ARG A 198 3.21 13.09 -31.36
C ARG A 198 3.38 12.20 -30.12
N ARG A 199 4.36 12.50 -29.27
CA ARG A 199 4.57 11.82 -27.97
C ARG A 199 3.39 12.04 -27.03
N GLY A 200 2.94 13.29 -26.88
CA GLY A 200 1.78 13.62 -26.05
C GLY A 200 0.50 12.92 -26.52
N LEU A 201 0.21 12.95 -27.82
CA LEU A 201 -0.94 12.27 -28.43
C LEU A 201 -0.89 10.75 -28.24
N PHE A 202 0.28 10.13 -28.44
CA PHE A 202 0.46 8.69 -28.25
C PHE A 202 0.09 8.24 -26.84
N LEU A 203 0.63 8.93 -25.83
CA LEU A 203 0.33 8.64 -24.43
C LEU A 203 -1.12 8.96 -24.07
N GLN A 204 -1.71 10.00 -24.68
CA GLN A 204 -3.12 10.34 -24.50
C GLN A 204 -4.06 9.26 -25.06
N CYS A 205 -3.75 8.70 -26.24
CA CYS A 205 -4.48 7.55 -26.78
C CYS A 205 -4.45 6.35 -25.82
N ILE A 206 -3.31 6.04 -25.21
CA ILE A 206 -3.20 4.98 -24.20
C ILE A 206 -3.98 5.35 -22.92
N ASN A 207 -3.95 6.61 -22.50
CA ASN A 207 -4.67 7.06 -21.31
C ASN A 207 -6.19 6.88 -21.43
N PHE A 208 -6.75 7.19 -22.59
CA PHE A 208 -8.19 7.14 -22.88
C PHE A 208 -8.66 5.88 -23.64
N GLY A 209 -7.79 4.87 -23.79
CA GLY A 209 -8.16 3.54 -24.27
C GLY A 209 -8.20 3.33 -25.79
N ILE A 210 -7.63 4.27 -26.56
CA ILE A 210 -7.56 4.25 -28.03
C ILE A 210 -6.31 3.45 -28.47
N TYR A 211 -6.29 2.16 -28.12
CA TYR A 211 -5.12 1.29 -28.28
C TYR A 211 -4.82 0.93 -29.74
N ASP A 212 -5.84 0.92 -30.61
CA ASP A 212 -5.71 0.75 -32.07
C ASP A 212 -4.85 1.87 -32.67
N LEU A 213 -5.16 3.12 -32.33
CA LEU A 213 -4.42 4.27 -32.81
C LEU A 213 -3.03 4.34 -32.17
N ALA A 214 -2.92 4.07 -30.87
CA ALA A 214 -1.61 4.02 -30.21
C ALA A 214 -0.69 2.95 -30.82
N LEU A 215 -1.20 1.76 -31.15
CA LEU A 215 -0.44 0.71 -31.83
C LEU A 215 -0.02 1.12 -33.25
N LYS A 216 -0.90 1.81 -33.99
CA LYS A 216 -0.54 2.38 -35.30
C LYS A 216 0.57 3.44 -35.17
N MET A 217 0.41 4.39 -34.26
CA MET A 217 1.42 5.42 -33.97
C MET A 217 2.77 4.81 -33.61
N PHE A 218 2.79 3.76 -32.77
CA PHE A 218 4.02 3.09 -32.36
C PHE A 218 4.72 2.38 -33.52
N LYS A 219 3.96 1.77 -34.43
CA LYS A 219 4.51 1.14 -35.65
C LYS A 219 5.04 2.14 -36.68
N GLU A 220 4.51 3.37 -36.69
CA GLU A 220 5.00 4.47 -37.54
C GLU A 220 6.20 5.22 -36.91
N ASP A 221 6.35 5.22 -35.59
CA ASP A 221 7.42 5.90 -34.86
C ASP A 221 7.84 5.12 -33.60
N ILE A 222 8.77 4.17 -33.77
CA ILE A 222 9.27 3.28 -32.70
C ILE A 222 9.92 4.08 -31.56
N SER A 223 10.40 5.32 -31.81
CA SER A 223 11.00 6.17 -30.76
C SER A 223 10.02 6.53 -29.63
N LEU A 224 8.71 6.35 -29.88
CA LEU A 224 7.65 6.51 -28.90
C LEU A 224 7.73 5.53 -27.70
N VAL A 225 8.54 4.45 -27.76
CA VAL A 225 8.82 3.60 -26.58
C VAL A 225 9.45 4.42 -25.44
N ARG A 226 10.18 5.50 -25.77
CA ARG A 226 10.81 6.44 -24.82
C ARG A 226 9.96 7.67 -24.52
N ALA A 227 8.70 7.72 -24.97
CA ALA A 227 7.78 8.82 -24.66
C ALA A 227 7.42 8.80 -23.17
N ARG A 228 7.35 9.99 -22.55
CA ARG A 228 6.94 10.19 -21.15
C ARG A 228 5.89 11.28 -21.01
N ASP A 229 4.98 11.11 -20.05
CA ASP A 229 3.95 12.10 -19.72
C ASP A 229 4.44 13.16 -18.70
N LEU A 230 3.55 14.05 -18.26
CA LEU A 230 3.86 15.09 -17.27
C LEU A 230 4.19 14.54 -15.87
N SER A 231 3.84 13.28 -15.59
CA SER A 231 4.22 12.54 -14.39
C SER A 231 5.41 11.60 -14.64
N ASN A 232 6.12 11.79 -15.77
CA ASN A 232 7.29 11.03 -16.21
C ASN A 232 7.00 9.54 -16.56
N ASN A 233 5.75 9.10 -16.62
CA ASN A 233 5.36 7.72 -16.92
C ASN A 233 5.66 7.35 -18.38
N THR A 234 6.20 6.14 -18.62
CA THR A 234 6.23 5.57 -19.97
C THR A 234 4.87 4.94 -20.35
N ALA A 235 4.68 4.63 -21.63
CA ALA A 235 3.51 3.89 -22.12
C ALA A 235 3.23 2.60 -21.35
N LEU A 236 4.28 1.87 -20.92
CA LEU A 236 4.15 0.66 -20.12
C LEU A 236 3.60 0.93 -18.72
N HIS A 237 4.04 2.00 -18.03
CA HIS A 237 3.52 2.39 -16.72
C HIS A 237 2.02 2.76 -16.79
N ILE A 238 1.62 3.48 -17.84
CA ILE A 238 0.21 3.83 -18.08
C ILE A 238 -0.64 2.57 -18.31
N LEU A 239 -0.09 1.54 -18.98
CA LEU A 239 -0.78 0.26 -19.22
C LEU A 239 -0.81 -0.62 -17.96
N ALA A 240 0.25 -0.63 -17.14
CA ALA A 240 0.32 -1.33 -15.86
C ALA A 240 -0.85 -0.94 -14.94
N GLY A 241 -1.15 0.36 -14.83
CA GLY A 241 -2.28 0.90 -14.05
C GLY A 241 -3.69 0.65 -14.62
N LYS A 242 -3.84 -0.08 -15.74
CA LYS A 242 -5.14 -0.26 -16.45
C LYS A 242 -5.55 -1.75 -16.57
N PRO A 243 -5.87 -2.46 -15.47
CA PRO A 243 -6.32 -3.87 -15.53
C PRO A 243 -7.56 -4.07 -16.44
N LYS A 244 -8.48 -3.10 -16.46
CA LYS A 244 -9.69 -3.14 -17.31
C LYS A 244 -9.41 -3.12 -18.83
N ALA A 245 -8.18 -2.78 -19.25
CA ALA A 245 -7.78 -2.85 -20.66
C ALA A 245 -7.52 -4.29 -21.13
N PHE A 246 -7.49 -5.27 -20.22
CA PHE A 246 -7.13 -6.65 -20.49
C PHE A 246 -8.24 -7.62 -20.08
N PRO A 247 -9.39 -7.64 -20.79
CA PRO A 247 -10.51 -8.53 -20.50
C PRO A 247 -10.09 -10.01 -20.50
N GLU A 248 -10.70 -10.79 -19.61
CA GLU A 248 -10.24 -12.14 -19.28
C GLU A 248 -10.39 -13.14 -20.44
N GLN A 249 -9.26 -13.70 -20.89
CA GLN A 249 -9.26 -14.87 -21.78
C GLN A 249 -9.18 -16.16 -20.95
N ASN A 250 -10.28 -16.91 -20.90
CA ASN A 250 -10.33 -18.23 -20.28
C ASN A 250 -9.64 -19.28 -21.17
N LYS A 251 -8.39 -19.65 -20.88
CA LYS A 251 -7.84 -20.97 -21.24
C LYS A 251 -6.56 -21.38 -20.50
N TYR A 252 -6.48 -22.67 -20.19
CA TYR A 252 -5.37 -23.34 -19.52
C TYR A 252 -4.18 -23.53 -20.49
N ILE A 253 -3.29 -22.55 -20.64
CA ILE A 253 -2.12 -22.63 -21.55
C ILE A 253 -0.84 -22.12 -20.85
N TRP A 254 -0.58 -22.66 -19.66
CA TRP A 254 0.47 -22.18 -18.75
C TRP A 254 1.66 -23.14 -18.68
N MET A 255 1.43 -24.33 -18.15
CA MET A 255 2.45 -25.36 -17.89
C MET A 255 3.29 -25.78 -19.12
N LYS A 256 2.79 -25.60 -20.35
CA LYS A 256 3.46 -26.12 -21.55
C LYS A 256 4.61 -25.24 -22.09
N HIS A 257 4.70 -23.98 -21.68
CA HIS A 257 5.68 -23.03 -22.22
C HIS A 257 6.81 -22.66 -21.24
N LEU A 258 6.52 -22.48 -19.95
CA LEU A 258 7.55 -22.17 -18.94
C LEU A 258 8.58 -23.30 -18.73
N MET A 259 8.22 -24.54 -19.06
CA MET A 259 9.10 -25.72 -18.95
C MET A 259 9.92 -26.00 -20.22
N LYS A 260 9.86 -25.12 -21.24
CA LYS A 260 10.71 -25.18 -22.44
C LYS A 260 11.65 -23.97 -22.49
N SER A 261 12.73 -24.02 -21.69
CA SER A 261 13.85 -23.07 -21.78
C SER A 261 15.19 -23.75 -21.47
N SER A 262 15.48 -24.84 -22.18
CA SER A 262 16.84 -25.38 -22.30
C SER A 262 17.00 -26.05 -23.67
N ASN A 263 16.97 -25.23 -24.72
CA ASN A 263 17.60 -25.40 -26.03
C ASN A 263 17.24 -24.20 -26.92
N ASN A 264 18.16 -23.80 -27.80
CA ASN A 264 17.88 -22.82 -28.85
C ASN A 264 17.18 -23.53 -30.01
N ASP A 265 15.89 -23.28 -30.22
CA ASP A 265 15.14 -23.73 -31.40
C ASP A 265 14.13 -22.65 -31.83
N ASP A 266 14.30 -22.11 -33.03
CA ASP A 266 13.39 -21.12 -33.62
C ASP A 266 12.07 -21.75 -34.06
N HIS A 267 11.11 -21.84 -33.14
CA HIS A 267 9.73 -22.24 -33.44
C HIS A 267 8.72 -21.16 -33.04
N HIS A 268 8.35 -20.34 -34.04
CA HIS A 268 7.13 -19.54 -34.02
C HIS A 268 5.88 -20.44 -33.96
N ASP A 269 5.45 -20.81 -32.76
CA ASP A 269 4.17 -21.50 -32.57
C ASP A 269 3.01 -20.49 -32.60
N HIS A 270 2.03 -20.74 -33.47
CA HIS A 270 0.92 -19.82 -33.74
C HIS A 270 -0.17 -19.87 -32.66
N MET A 271 0.12 -19.28 -31.48
CA MET A 271 -0.96 -18.81 -30.61
C MET A 271 -1.81 -17.80 -31.39
N LYS A 272 -3.03 -18.23 -31.75
CA LYS A 272 -4.07 -17.43 -32.42
C LYS A 272 -4.10 -16.01 -31.86
N GLU A 273 -3.94 -15.00 -32.71
CA GLU A 273 -3.75 -13.61 -32.28
C GLU A 273 -4.83 -13.18 -31.27
N SER A 274 -4.39 -12.59 -30.15
CA SER A 274 -5.30 -11.95 -29.22
C SER A 274 -5.98 -10.77 -29.92
N SER A 275 -7.31 -10.76 -29.94
CA SER A 275 -8.13 -9.67 -30.50
C SER A 275 -8.05 -8.37 -29.71
N ASN A 276 -7.30 -8.33 -28.61
CA ASN A 276 -7.11 -7.14 -27.79
C ASN A 276 -5.89 -6.32 -28.25
N GLU A 277 -6.15 -5.17 -28.88
CA GLU A 277 -5.12 -4.22 -29.31
C GLU A 277 -4.24 -3.69 -28.16
N ALA A 278 -4.76 -3.60 -26.92
CA ALA A 278 -3.95 -3.24 -25.76
C ALA A 278 -2.87 -4.30 -25.47
N LEU A 279 -3.20 -5.58 -25.63
CA LEU A 279 -2.25 -6.69 -25.43
C LEU A 279 -1.22 -6.75 -26.56
N LYS A 280 -1.61 -6.44 -27.80
CA LYS A 280 -0.68 -6.27 -28.92
C LYS A 280 0.28 -5.11 -28.65
N LEU A 281 -0.22 -3.96 -28.19
CA LEU A 281 0.61 -2.80 -27.83
C LEU A 281 1.62 -3.10 -26.71
N VAL A 282 1.21 -3.82 -25.64
CA VAL A 282 2.15 -4.30 -24.60
C VAL A 282 3.26 -5.17 -25.22
N ARG A 283 2.92 -6.12 -26.08
CA ARG A 283 3.89 -7.03 -26.73
C ARG A 283 4.90 -6.29 -27.59
N GLU A 284 4.46 -5.33 -28.40
CA GLU A 284 5.36 -4.54 -29.26
C GLU A 284 6.26 -3.61 -28.43
N LEU A 285 5.70 -2.91 -27.42
CA LEU A 285 6.47 -2.05 -26.51
C LEU A 285 7.49 -2.83 -25.69
N TRP A 286 7.13 -4.02 -25.21
CA TRP A 286 8.01 -4.86 -24.40
C TRP A 286 9.12 -5.48 -25.25
N ARG A 287 8.83 -5.94 -26.47
CA ARG A 287 9.85 -6.42 -27.42
C ARG A 287 10.89 -5.34 -27.71
N GLU A 288 10.46 -4.11 -27.99
CA GLU A 288 11.40 -3.02 -28.29
C GLU A 288 12.21 -2.60 -27.04
N THR A 289 11.58 -2.64 -25.86
CA THR A 289 12.28 -2.40 -24.58
C THR A 289 13.41 -3.42 -24.34
N LEU A 290 13.22 -4.68 -24.76
CA LEU A 290 14.20 -5.76 -24.64
C LEU A 290 15.25 -5.78 -25.77
N ASN A 291 14.89 -5.34 -26.98
CA ASN A 291 15.81 -5.27 -28.13
C ASN A 291 16.91 -4.21 -27.96
N ASN A 292 16.70 -3.23 -27.09
CA ASN A 292 17.59 -2.10 -26.91
C ASN A 292 18.86 -2.51 -26.13
N LYS A 293 20.03 -2.46 -26.79
CA LYS A 293 21.32 -2.97 -26.29
C LYS A 293 21.99 -2.11 -25.19
N ASP A 294 21.25 -1.19 -24.57
CA ASP A 294 21.71 -0.36 -23.46
C ASP A 294 20.97 -0.76 -22.17
N GLU A 295 21.67 -1.50 -21.30
CA GLU A 295 21.14 -1.97 -20.01
C GLU A 295 20.65 -0.83 -19.11
N ASN A 296 21.25 0.36 -19.23
CA ASN A 296 20.81 1.54 -18.48
C ASN A 296 19.43 2.00 -18.96
N CYS A 297 19.18 1.95 -20.28
CA CYS A 297 17.89 2.30 -20.84
C CYS A 297 16.81 1.27 -20.51
N PHE A 298 17.15 -0.02 -20.43
CA PHE A 298 16.23 -1.08 -19.97
C PHE A 298 15.74 -0.79 -18.55
N ARG A 299 16.65 -0.60 -17.58
CA ARG A 299 16.26 -0.25 -16.19
C ARG A 299 15.51 1.08 -16.13
N GLN A 300 15.95 2.11 -16.86
CA GLN A 300 15.25 3.41 -16.86
C GLN A 300 13.79 3.32 -17.38
N ILE A 301 13.42 2.31 -18.17
CA ILE A 301 12.05 2.10 -18.65
C ILE A 301 11.18 1.31 -17.64
N ILE A 302 11.80 0.60 -16.68
CA ILE A 302 11.15 -0.33 -15.74
C ILE A 302 11.14 0.21 -14.30
N ASP A 303 12.17 0.96 -13.89
CA ASP A 303 12.39 1.49 -12.54
C ASP A 303 12.13 3.01 -12.43
N THR A 304 11.50 3.65 -13.43
CA THR A 304 11.29 5.11 -13.44
C THR A 304 10.02 5.48 -14.21
N PRO A 305 9.05 6.21 -13.61
CA PRO A 305 9.12 6.91 -12.31
C PRO A 305 8.92 6.02 -11.08
N SER A 306 8.45 4.79 -11.27
CA SER A 306 8.15 3.79 -10.24
C SER A 306 8.60 2.42 -10.76
N LYS A 307 8.55 1.36 -9.93
CA LYS A 307 8.84 0.01 -10.42
C LYS A 307 7.61 -0.59 -11.10
N LEU A 308 7.65 -0.63 -12.44
CA LEU A 308 6.57 -1.04 -13.35
C LEU A 308 5.81 -2.33 -12.95
N LEU A 309 6.54 -3.34 -12.47
CA LEU A 309 5.97 -4.61 -12.01
C LEU A 309 5.07 -4.44 -10.79
N PHE A 310 5.46 -3.56 -9.87
CA PHE A 310 4.74 -3.31 -8.63
C PHE A 310 3.51 -2.44 -8.89
N ASP A 311 3.58 -1.47 -9.80
CA ASP A 311 2.40 -0.70 -10.24
C ASP A 311 1.32 -1.60 -10.85
N ALA A 312 1.73 -2.55 -11.71
CA ALA A 312 0.84 -3.55 -12.28
C ALA A 312 0.29 -4.51 -11.21
N THR A 313 1.10 -4.86 -10.21
CA THR A 313 0.71 -5.74 -9.11
C THR A 313 -0.26 -5.06 -8.15
N GLU A 314 -0.01 -3.83 -7.71
CA GLU A 314 -0.94 -3.03 -6.92
C GLU A 314 -2.31 -2.90 -7.61
N SER A 315 -2.28 -2.71 -8.93
CA SER A 315 -3.45 -2.54 -9.79
C SER A 315 -4.17 -3.85 -10.13
N GLY A 316 -3.67 -5.02 -9.69
CA GLY A 316 -4.29 -6.32 -9.99
C GLY A 316 -4.19 -6.74 -11.46
N ASN A 317 -3.26 -6.16 -12.22
CA ASN A 317 -3.17 -6.32 -13.67
C ASN A 317 -2.43 -7.60 -14.09
N PHE A 318 -3.04 -8.74 -13.78
CA PHE A 318 -2.53 -10.09 -14.05
C PHE A 318 -2.07 -10.31 -15.50
N MET A 319 -2.85 -9.86 -16.49
CA MET A 319 -2.56 -10.16 -17.90
C MET A 319 -1.37 -9.34 -18.42
N PHE A 320 -1.19 -8.11 -17.95
CA PHE A 320 0.02 -7.32 -18.22
C PHE A 320 1.26 -7.99 -17.63
N LEU A 321 1.20 -8.36 -16.34
CA LEU A 321 2.29 -9.07 -15.66
C LEU A 321 2.67 -10.39 -16.36
N PHE A 322 1.67 -11.17 -16.78
CA PHE A 322 1.88 -12.42 -17.49
C PHE A 322 2.68 -12.24 -18.81
N GLU A 323 2.35 -11.21 -19.61
CA GLU A 323 3.08 -10.94 -20.85
C GLU A 323 4.55 -10.54 -20.61
N LEU A 324 4.83 -9.78 -19.55
CA LEU A 324 6.19 -9.41 -19.15
C LEU A 324 6.98 -10.62 -18.62
N ILE A 325 6.42 -11.31 -17.63
CA ILE A 325 7.06 -12.44 -16.91
C ILE A 325 7.30 -13.64 -17.84
N ARG A 326 6.40 -13.91 -18.81
CA ARG A 326 6.59 -14.99 -19.79
C ARG A 326 7.84 -14.79 -20.65
N VAL A 327 8.26 -13.53 -20.87
CA VAL A 327 9.45 -13.20 -21.67
C VAL A 327 10.68 -12.99 -20.79
N CYS A 328 10.52 -12.52 -19.55
CA CYS A 328 11.61 -12.38 -18.58
C CYS A 328 11.22 -12.96 -17.20
N PRO A 329 11.45 -14.28 -16.96
CA PRO A 329 11.01 -14.96 -15.73
C PRO A 329 11.80 -14.59 -14.46
N ASP A 330 12.88 -13.82 -14.55
CA ASP A 330 13.65 -13.38 -13.37
C ASP A 330 13.05 -12.14 -12.69
N LEU A 331 12.14 -11.45 -13.38
CA LEU A 331 11.29 -10.40 -12.79
C LEU A 331 10.39 -10.91 -11.63
N LEU A 332 10.30 -12.22 -11.43
CA LEU A 332 9.60 -12.86 -10.31
C LEU A 332 10.28 -12.67 -8.94
N ILE A 333 11.60 -12.43 -8.92
CA ILE A 333 12.40 -12.25 -7.69
C ILE A 333 12.82 -10.80 -7.46
N GLU A 334 12.38 -9.87 -8.32
CA GLU A 334 12.55 -8.43 -8.11
C GLU A 334 11.89 -7.97 -6.81
N ARG A 335 12.48 -6.96 -6.16
CA ARG A 335 12.01 -6.38 -4.90
C ARG A 335 11.80 -4.87 -5.00
N ASN A 336 10.81 -4.36 -4.27
CA ASN A 336 10.52 -2.91 -4.17
C ASN A 336 11.27 -2.26 -2.99
N GLU A 337 10.97 -0.99 -2.70
CA GLU A 337 11.52 -0.22 -1.56
C GLU A 337 11.12 -0.76 -0.18
N ASP A 338 10.15 -1.67 -0.11
CA ASP A 338 9.74 -2.40 1.10
C ASP A 338 10.40 -3.79 1.20
N ASP A 339 11.34 -4.11 0.32
CA ASP A 339 11.93 -5.44 0.10
C ASP A 339 10.88 -6.51 -0.32
N GLN A 340 9.67 -6.10 -0.70
CA GLN A 340 8.59 -7.00 -1.10
C GLN A 340 8.75 -7.46 -2.55
N THR A 341 8.47 -8.73 -2.84
CA THR A 341 8.29 -9.23 -4.22
C THR A 341 6.85 -8.99 -4.71
N ILE A 342 6.58 -9.19 -6.01
CA ILE A 342 5.21 -9.07 -6.56
C ILE A 342 4.20 -9.97 -5.83
N PHE A 343 4.64 -11.11 -5.27
CA PHE A 343 3.79 -11.99 -4.49
C PHE A 343 3.38 -11.38 -3.15
N HIS A 344 4.30 -10.69 -2.49
CA HIS A 344 4.06 -10.03 -1.20
C HIS A 344 3.01 -8.92 -1.36
N VAL A 345 3.15 -8.11 -2.41
CA VAL A 345 2.15 -7.09 -2.77
C VAL A 345 0.83 -7.74 -3.22
N ALA A 346 0.85 -8.82 -4.01
CA ALA A 346 -0.38 -9.52 -4.40
C ALA A 346 -1.15 -10.10 -3.21
N ALA A 347 -0.46 -10.67 -2.21
CA ALA A 347 -1.06 -11.12 -0.95
C ALA A 347 -1.64 -9.95 -0.15
N LEU A 348 -0.85 -8.89 0.07
CA LEU A 348 -1.24 -7.70 0.81
C LEU A 348 -2.45 -6.97 0.21
N LYS A 349 -2.66 -7.07 -1.11
CA LYS A 349 -3.74 -6.41 -1.87
C LYS A 349 -4.90 -7.36 -2.24
N GLY A 350 -4.80 -8.66 -1.96
CA GLY A 350 -5.85 -9.66 -2.21
C GLY A 350 -5.96 -10.16 -3.66
N HIS A 351 -4.95 -9.93 -4.50
CA HIS A 351 -5.00 -10.23 -5.95
C HIS A 351 -4.77 -11.71 -6.25
N LYS A 352 -5.76 -12.58 -5.94
CA LYS A 352 -5.62 -14.05 -6.02
C LYS A 352 -5.03 -14.55 -7.35
N ARG A 353 -5.36 -13.95 -8.51
CA ARG A 353 -4.78 -14.37 -9.81
C ARG A 353 -3.26 -14.15 -9.88
N ILE A 354 -2.73 -13.05 -9.33
CA ILE A 354 -1.29 -12.77 -9.33
C ILE A 354 -0.60 -13.60 -8.24
N PHE A 355 -1.19 -13.69 -7.05
CA PHE A 355 -0.69 -14.54 -5.97
C PHE A 355 -0.58 -16.01 -6.42
N ASN A 356 -1.61 -16.53 -7.10
CA ASN A 356 -1.65 -17.90 -7.60
C ASN A 356 -0.49 -18.25 -8.53
N LEU A 357 0.16 -17.27 -9.20
CA LEU A 357 1.32 -17.54 -10.04
C LEU A 357 2.45 -18.25 -9.26
N ILE A 358 2.47 -18.15 -7.93
CA ILE A 358 3.44 -18.81 -7.05
C ILE A 358 3.37 -20.34 -7.12
N HIS A 359 2.30 -20.92 -7.70
CA HIS A 359 2.11 -22.36 -7.83
C HIS A 359 2.69 -22.98 -9.14
N GLU A 360 2.95 -22.22 -10.21
CA GLU A 360 3.58 -22.76 -11.43
C GLU A 360 5.11 -22.56 -11.47
N ILE A 361 5.67 -21.65 -10.65
CA ILE A 361 7.08 -21.22 -10.70
C ILE A 361 8.09 -22.23 -10.10
N GLY A 362 7.64 -23.46 -9.79
CA GLY A 362 8.48 -24.55 -9.32
C GLY A 362 9.30 -24.20 -8.09
N PHE A 363 10.58 -24.57 -8.08
CA PHE A 363 11.49 -24.35 -6.95
C PHE A 363 11.67 -22.88 -6.53
N LYS A 364 11.39 -21.90 -7.43
CA LYS A 364 11.43 -20.47 -7.05
C LYS A 364 10.36 -20.14 -6.00
N LYS A 365 9.27 -20.93 -5.91
CA LYS A 365 8.23 -20.82 -4.88
C LYS A 365 8.84 -20.83 -3.48
N ASP A 366 9.62 -21.87 -3.16
CA ASP A 366 10.04 -22.14 -1.78
C ASP A 366 10.98 -21.04 -1.26
N ILE A 367 11.81 -20.50 -2.16
CA ILE A 367 12.63 -19.30 -1.93
C ILE A 367 11.71 -18.10 -1.68
N ILE A 368 10.76 -17.81 -2.57
CA ILE A 368 9.86 -16.65 -2.45
C ILE A 368 8.94 -16.73 -1.21
N THR A 369 8.53 -17.91 -0.77
CA THR A 369 7.77 -18.12 0.47
C THR A 369 8.59 -17.98 1.75
N SER A 370 9.92 -18.06 1.66
CA SER A 370 10.85 -17.83 2.77
C SER A 370 11.53 -16.46 2.72
N MET A 371 11.28 -15.65 1.69
CA MET A 371 11.58 -14.22 1.72
C MET A 371 10.68 -13.50 2.74
N GLU A 372 11.27 -12.55 3.45
CA GLU A 372 10.57 -11.57 4.28
C GLU A 372 10.68 -10.19 3.63
N ASP A 373 9.72 -9.31 3.93
CA ASP A 373 9.82 -7.88 3.66
C ASP A 373 10.66 -7.13 4.71
N LYS A 374 10.91 -5.84 4.51
CA LYS A 374 11.76 -5.04 5.44
C LYS A 374 11.21 -4.89 6.86
N PHE A 375 10.01 -5.41 7.13
CA PHE A 375 9.38 -5.43 8.44
C PHE A 375 9.31 -6.85 9.05
N GLY A 376 9.90 -7.86 8.38
CA GLY A 376 9.88 -9.27 8.79
C GLY A 376 8.64 -10.04 8.33
N ASN A 377 7.77 -9.46 7.48
CA ASN A 377 6.59 -10.16 6.99
C ASN A 377 6.94 -10.99 5.77
N ASN A 378 7.00 -12.31 5.92
CA ASN A 378 6.85 -13.22 4.79
C ASN A 378 5.38 -13.23 4.28
N LEU A 379 5.17 -13.90 3.15
CA LEU A 379 3.87 -14.02 2.47
C LEU A 379 2.68 -14.40 3.37
N LEU A 380 2.88 -15.25 4.39
CA LEU A 380 1.82 -15.70 5.29
C LEU A 380 1.30 -14.56 6.18
N HIS A 381 2.20 -13.73 6.71
CA HIS A 381 1.85 -12.56 7.52
C HIS A 381 1.03 -11.54 6.71
N LEU A 382 1.43 -11.30 5.45
CA LEU A 382 0.74 -10.36 4.57
C LEU A 382 -0.64 -10.87 4.12
N ALA A 383 -0.78 -12.18 3.86
CA ALA A 383 -2.07 -12.80 3.58
C ALA A 383 -3.05 -12.68 4.76
N GLY A 384 -2.59 -12.98 5.98
CA GLY A 384 -3.38 -12.79 7.21
C GLY A 384 -3.80 -11.32 7.42
N THR A 385 -2.91 -10.38 7.10
CA THR A 385 -3.17 -8.94 7.18
C THR A 385 -4.27 -8.48 6.22
N PHE A 386 -4.37 -9.05 5.02
CA PHE A 386 -5.44 -8.71 4.08
C PHE A 386 -6.83 -9.08 4.61
N VAL A 387 -6.99 -10.28 5.18
CA VAL A 387 -8.27 -10.79 5.70
C VAL A 387 -8.84 -9.91 6.81
N ALA A 388 -7.98 -9.27 7.62
CA ALA A 388 -8.40 -8.33 8.66
C ALA A 388 -8.93 -6.97 8.12
N SER A 389 -8.81 -6.71 6.81
CA SER A 389 -9.10 -5.40 6.20
C SER A 389 -10.29 -5.37 5.23
N SER A 390 -10.77 -6.53 4.75
CA SER A 390 -11.90 -6.60 3.82
C SER A 390 -13.26 -6.57 4.53
N HIS A 391 -14.14 -5.64 4.16
CA HIS A 391 -15.50 -5.49 4.69
C HIS A 391 -16.60 -5.45 3.61
N GLU A 392 -16.29 -5.82 2.36
CA GLU A 392 -17.28 -5.85 1.27
C GLU A 392 -18.15 -7.13 1.29
N TYR A 393 -19.43 -6.97 0.97
CA TYR A 393 -20.45 -8.00 1.16
C TYR A 393 -20.56 -9.04 0.03
N ASP A 394 -20.96 -10.25 0.44
CA ASP A 394 -21.56 -11.34 -0.34
C ASP A 394 -20.77 -11.96 -1.52
N TYR A 395 -20.58 -11.27 -2.66
CA TYR A 395 -19.99 -11.93 -3.85
C TYR A 395 -18.49 -12.26 -3.68
N GLY A 396 -17.75 -11.40 -2.98
CA GLY A 396 -16.38 -11.69 -2.54
C GLY A 396 -16.35 -12.81 -1.49
N MET A 397 -17.34 -12.85 -0.59
CA MET A 397 -17.40 -13.79 0.52
C MET A 397 -17.41 -15.25 0.09
N ARG A 398 -18.01 -15.64 -1.04
CA ARG A 398 -17.92 -17.06 -1.50
C ARG A 398 -16.50 -17.45 -1.93
N LYS A 399 -15.76 -16.57 -2.62
CA LYS A 399 -14.36 -16.82 -2.99
C LYS A 399 -13.41 -16.71 -1.79
N ILE A 400 -13.76 -15.89 -0.80
CA ILE A 400 -13.02 -15.78 0.48
C ILE A 400 -13.37 -16.95 1.43
N LEU A 401 -14.57 -17.54 1.38
CA LEU A 401 -14.87 -18.80 2.06
C LEU A 401 -14.11 -19.98 1.44
N GLN A 402 -13.91 -19.98 0.12
CA GLN A 402 -13.10 -21.00 -0.53
C GLN A 402 -11.60 -20.82 -0.22
N LEU A 403 -11.12 -19.57 -0.11
CA LEU A 403 -9.80 -19.28 0.49
C LEU A 403 -9.74 -19.69 1.97
N ARG A 404 -10.81 -19.51 2.76
CA ARG A 404 -10.86 -19.99 4.15
C ARG A 404 -10.73 -21.51 4.21
N GLN A 405 -11.42 -22.26 3.34
CA GLN A 405 -11.21 -23.71 3.19
C GLN A 405 -9.76 -24.06 2.80
N GLU A 406 -9.10 -23.23 1.98
CA GLU A 406 -7.66 -23.34 1.67
C GLU A 406 -6.73 -22.80 2.81
N PHE A 407 -7.28 -22.31 3.93
CA PHE A 407 -6.55 -21.73 5.08
C PHE A 407 -6.86 -22.39 6.44
N GLU A 408 -7.75 -23.38 6.52
CA GLU A 408 -8.00 -24.18 7.74
C GLU A 408 -6.77 -25.02 8.18
N TRP A 409 -5.69 -25.05 7.40
CA TRP A 409 -4.37 -25.63 7.75
C TRP A 409 -3.67 -25.00 8.99
N PHE A 410 -4.22 -23.93 9.59
CA PHE A 410 -3.61 -23.22 10.72
C PHE A 410 -4.41 -23.34 12.03
N LYS A 411 -4.67 -24.58 12.48
CA LYS A 411 -5.18 -24.88 13.83
C LYS A 411 -4.24 -25.84 14.56
N GLY A 412 -3.80 -25.44 15.76
CA GLY A 412 -2.86 -26.21 16.57
C GLY A 412 -2.07 -25.31 17.54
N CYS A 413 -1.40 -25.91 18.53
CA CYS A 413 -0.53 -25.24 19.51
C CYS A 413 -1.15 -24.07 20.32
N ASP A 414 -2.47 -23.88 20.26
CA ASP A 414 -3.28 -22.86 20.96
C ASP A 414 -3.92 -23.38 22.27
N ALA A 415 -3.61 -24.62 22.65
CA ALA A 415 -4.14 -25.34 23.80
C ALA A 415 -5.68 -25.48 23.83
N SER A 416 -6.34 -25.52 22.67
CA SER A 416 -7.75 -25.93 22.52
C SER A 416 -8.02 -27.36 23.03
N ILE A 417 -7.02 -28.25 23.00
CA ILE A 417 -7.02 -29.61 23.58
C ILE A 417 -7.31 -29.68 25.08
N LEU A 418 -7.06 -28.60 25.83
CA LEU A 418 -7.30 -28.58 27.27
C LEU A 418 -8.79 -28.41 27.62
N ILE A 419 -9.59 -27.86 26.69
CA ILE A 419 -10.99 -27.49 26.90
C ILE A 419 -11.84 -28.73 27.21
N ASN A 420 -12.57 -28.67 28.32
CA ASN A 420 -13.58 -29.67 28.66
C ASN A 420 -14.80 -29.51 27.75
N SER A 421 -15.39 -30.64 27.35
CA SER A 421 -16.68 -30.65 26.64
C SER A 421 -17.79 -30.12 27.52
N THR A 422 -18.79 -29.51 26.89
CA THR A 422 -20.04 -29.09 27.54
C THR A 422 -21.19 -29.98 27.06
N SER A 423 -22.32 -30.00 27.77
CA SER A 423 -23.48 -30.83 27.42
C SER A 423 -23.98 -30.66 25.98
N ASN A 424 -23.74 -29.49 25.38
CA ASN A 424 -24.23 -29.11 24.06
C ASN A 424 -23.10 -28.93 23.03
N LYS A 425 -21.84 -29.16 23.40
CA LYS A 425 -20.68 -29.04 22.49
C LYS A 425 -19.51 -29.93 22.94
N PRO A 426 -19.12 -30.96 22.17
CA PRO A 426 -17.90 -31.71 22.40
C PRO A 426 -16.66 -30.87 22.07
N SER A 427 -15.51 -31.25 22.62
CA SER A 427 -14.24 -30.56 22.47
C SER A 427 -13.17 -31.46 21.88
N GLU A 428 -12.07 -30.87 21.40
CA GLU A 428 -10.92 -31.57 20.83
C GLU A 428 -10.38 -32.67 21.77
N LYS A 429 -10.46 -32.43 23.08
CA LYS A 429 -10.15 -33.35 24.19
C LYS A 429 -10.90 -34.70 24.15
N THR A 430 -11.99 -34.78 23.38
CA THR A 430 -12.83 -35.99 23.23
C THR A 430 -12.70 -36.68 21.87
N ALA A 431 -11.86 -36.16 20.97
CA ALA A 431 -11.54 -36.84 19.71
C ALA A 431 -10.76 -38.14 19.95
N GLY A 432 -11.01 -39.16 19.14
CA GLY A 432 -10.40 -40.50 19.27
C GLY A 432 -8.89 -40.51 19.53
N PRO A 433 -8.06 -39.80 18.73
CA PRO A 433 -6.61 -39.74 18.94
C PRO A 433 -6.18 -39.10 20.28
N ASN A 434 -7.01 -38.23 20.86
CA ASN A 434 -6.70 -37.50 22.08
C ASN A 434 -7.13 -38.25 23.37
N LEU A 435 -7.91 -39.34 23.27
CA LEU A 435 -8.41 -40.09 24.43
C LEU A 435 -7.32 -40.73 25.31
N THR A 436 -6.08 -40.83 24.81
CA THR A 436 -4.92 -41.36 25.54
C THR A 436 -4.01 -40.27 26.14
N VAL A 437 -4.29 -38.99 25.87
CA VAL A 437 -3.53 -37.85 26.39
C VAL A 437 -3.80 -37.69 27.89
N ARG A 438 -2.77 -37.29 28.64
CA ARG A 438 -2.74 -37.28 30.12
C ARG A 438 -1.95 -36.11 30.67
N GLY A 439 -2.20 -35.74 31.93
CA GLY A 439 -1.50 -34.66 32.62
C GLY A 439 -2.20 -33.30 32.53
N TYR A 440 -3.48 -33.27 32.17
CA TYR A 440 -4.30 -32.05 32.22
C TYR A 440 -4.26 -31.39 33.60
N GLU A 441 -4.26 -32.21 34.65
CA GLU A 441 -4.24 -31.85 36.06
C GLU A 441 -2.94 -31.12 36.45
N LEU A 442 -1.81 -31.48 35.82
CA LEU A 442 -0.52 -30.82 35.99
C LEU A 442 -0.52 -29.43 35.35
N ILE A 443 -1.13 -29.29 34.16
CA ILE A 443 -1.26 -28.01 33.45
C ILE A 443 -2.22 -27.08 34.21
N ASP A 444 -3.35 -27.59 34.70
CA ASP A 444 -4.30 -26.82 35.52
C ASP A 444 -3.69 -26.39 36.86
N GLU A 445 -2.86 -27.23 37.49
CA GLU A 445 -2.14 -26.87 38.72
C GLU A 445 -1.02 -25.84 38.48
N ALA A 446 -0.24 -25.99 37.41
CA ALA A 446 0.75 -25.00 37.00
C ALA A 446 0.06 -23.66 36.69
N LYS A 447 -1.08 -23.67 35.99
CA LYS A 447 -1.90 -22.50 35.73
C LYS A 447 -2.42 -21.85 37.02
N ARG A 448 -2.91 -22.63 37.98
CA ARG A 448 -3.39 -22.14 39.29
C ARG A 448 -2.31 -21.33 40.02
N ARG A 449 -1.07 -21.86 40.03
CA ARG A 449 0.08 -21.18 40.65
C ARG A 449 0.50 -19.93 39.89
N LEU A 450 0.48 -19.97 38.56
CA LEU A 450 0.80 -18.82 37.71
C LEU A 450 -0.24 -17.70 37.82
N GLU A 451 -1.54 -17.99 37.83
CA GLU A 451 -2.56 -16.94 38.06
C GLU A 451 -2.49 -16.33 39.47
N ALA A 452 -2.00 -17.07 40.48
CA ALA A 452 -1.76 -16.52 41.81
C ALA A 452 -0.52 -15.60 41.88
N ALA A 453 0.51 -15.85 41.06
CA ALA A 453 1.75 -15.08 41.04
C ALA A 453 1.75 -13.91 40.03
N CYS A 454 1.14 -14.11 38.86
CA CYS A 454 1.08 -13.14 37.76
C CYS A 454 -0.28 -13.21 37.02
N PRO A 455 -1.37 -12.68 37.64
CA PRO A 455 -2.73 -12.78 37.12
C PRO A 455 -2.88 -12.41 35.64
N SER A 456 -3.40 -13.36 34.86
CA SER A 456 -3.73 -13.26 33.44
C SER A 456 -2.56 -12.79 32.56
N LYS A 457 -1.35 -13.28 32.85
CA LYS A 457 -0.12 -13.03 32.08
C LYS A 457 0.35 -14.19 31.21
N VAL A 458 0.16 -15.44 31.64
CA VAL A 458 0.69 -16.63 30.95
C VAL A 458 -0.46 -17.46 30.37
N SER A 459 -0.42 -17.75 29.07
CA SER A 459 -1.42 -18.60 28.41
C SER A 459 -1.26 -20.07 28.78
N CYS A 460 -2.31 -20.86 28.65
CA CYS A 460 -2.20 -22.31 28.82
C CYS A 460 -1.38 -22.95 27.68
N ALA A 461 -1.41 -22.35 26.48
CA ALA A 461 -0.52 -22.70 25.37
C ALA A 461 0.97 -22.64 25.74
N ASP A 462 1.43 -21.56 26.38
CA ASP A 462 2.82 -21.44 26.84
C ASP A 462 3.15 -22.49 27.92
N ILE A 463 2.23 -22.74 28.86
CA ILE A 463 2.41 -23.70 29.96
C ILE A 463 2.62 -25.12 29.43
N ILE A 464 1.84 -25.59 28.44
CA ILE A 464 2.05 -26.93 27.83
C ILE A 464 3.50 -27.07 27.37
N THR A 465 3.97 -26.15 26.53
CA THR A 465 5.28 -26.26 25.90
C THR A 465 6.46 -26.16 26.87
N LEU A 466 6.32 -25.34 27.93
CA LEU A 466 7.34 -25.24 28.97
C LEU A 466 7.39 -26.54 29.79
N ALA A 467 6.23 -27.05 30.22
CA ALA A 467 6.13 -28.34 30.90
C ALA A 467 6.64 -29.51 30.04
N THR A 468 6.40 -29.50 28.73
CA THR A 468 6.94 -30.51 27.79
C THR A 468 8.46 -30.45 27.70
N ARG A 469 9.07 -29.27 27.54
CA ARG A 469 10.53 -29.11 27.55
C ARG A 469 11.13 -29.62 28.86
N ASP A 470 10.59 -29.17 29.99
CA ASP A 470 11.11 -29.52 31.31
C ASP A 470 10.97 -31.03 31.58
N SER A 471 9.90 -31.65 31.08
CA SER A 471 9.72 -33.11 31.12
C SER A 471 10.72 -33.87 30.24
N VAL A 472 11.07 -33.35 29.06
CA VAL A 472 12.11 -33.95 28.19
C VAL A 472 13.49 -33.86 28.86
N ILE A 473 13.83 -32.72 29.45
CA ILE A 473 15.09 -32.54 30.20
C ILE A 473 15.14 -33.50 31.40
N LEU A 474 14.06 -33.65 32.16
CA LEU A 474 13.97 -34.59 33.29
C LEU A 474 14.07 -36.06 32.87
N ALA A 475 13.72 -36.40 31.63
CA ALA A 475 13.96 -37.73 31.05
C ALA A 475 15.40 -37.93 30.52
N GLY A 476 16.28 -36.92 30.63
CA GLY A 476 17.66 -36.96 30.12
C GLY A 476 17.84 -36.43 28.69
N GLY A 477 16.80 -35.82 28.12
CA GLY A 477 16.79 -35.27 26.76
C GLY A 477 17.42 -33.88 26.64
N PRO A 478 17.38 -33.28 25.43
CA PRO A 478 17.92 -31.95 25.19
C PRO A 478 17.15 -30.84 25.92
N ASP A 479 17.86 -29.82 26.38
CA ASP A 479 17.29 -28.48 26.53
C ASP A 479 17.16 -27.81 25.16
N TYR A 480 16.10 -27.03 24.96
CA TYR A 480 15.80 -26.32 23.72
C TYR A 480 14.92 -25.10 23.97
N ALA A 481 15.03 -24.11 23.08
CA ALA A 481 14.31 -22.85 23.21
C ALA A 481 12.80 -23.04 22.98
N VAL A 482 11.99 -22.67 23.97
CA VAL A 482 10.52 -22.62 23.85
C VAL A 482 10.08 -21.18 23.59
N PRO A 483 9.54 -20.85 22.40
CA PRO A 483 8.95 -19.54 22.13
C PRO A 483 7.68 -19.33 22.97
N THR A 484 7.67 -18.31 23.82
CA THR A 484 6.53 -17.92 24.66
C THR A 484 5.83 -16.66 24.13
N GLY A 485 4.69 -16.30 24.73
CA GLY A 485 3.83 -15.21 24.26
C GLY A 485 2.69 -15.68 23.35
N ARG A 486 2.46 -16.99 23.23
CA ARG A 486 1.26 -17.51 22.56
C ARG A 486 0.01 -17.16 23.36
N ARG A 487 -1.13 -17.15 22.66
CA ARG A 487 -2.45 -17.00 23.26
C ARG A 487 -3.26 -18.27 23.12
N ASP A 488 -4.24 -18.39 24.01
CA ASP A 488 -5.18 -19.50 24.04
C ASP A 488 -6.21 -19.36 22.91
N GLY A 489 -6.55 -20.49 22.28
CA GLY A 489 -7.59 -20.59 21.27
C GLY A 489 -8.99 -20.25 21.79
N LEU A 490 -9.86 -19.79 20.88
CA LEU A 490 -11.27 -19.48 21.16
C LEU A 490 -12.25 -20.52 20.61
N ILE A 491 -11.72 -21.62 20.07
CA ILE A 491 -12.44 -22.75 19.47
C ILE A 491 -11.81 -24.03 20.01
N SER A 492 -12.61 -25.09 20.11
CA SER A 492 -12.19 -26.47 20.34
C SER A 492 -13.29 -27.34 19.73
N ASN A 493 -12.89 -28.36 18.96
CA ASN A 493 -13.78 -29.14 18.10
C ASN A 493 -13.14 -30.52 17.83
N PRO A 494 -13.80 -31.66 18.07
CA PRO A 494 -13.22 -32.97 17.79
C PRO A 494 -12.97 -33.24 16.30
N ASP A 495 -13.74 -32.62 15.40
CA ASP A 495 -13.64 -32.84 13.95
C ASP A 495 -12.36 -32.24 13.33
N GLU A 496 -11.60 -31.46 14.10
CA GLU A 496 -10.36 -30.79 13.67
C GLU A 496 -9.10 -31.62 13.95
N VAL A 497 -9.24 -32.82 14.56
CA VAL A 497 -8.11 -33.68 14.96
C VAL A 497 -7.68 -34.64 13.86
N ASN A 498 -6.68 -34.23 13.08
CA ASN A 498 -6.05 -35.02 12.02
C ASN A 498 -4.61 -35.43 12.38
N LEU A 499 -4.44 -36.56 13.09
CA LEU A 499 -3.13 -37.09 13.51
C LEU A 499 -2.79 -38.42 12.81
N PRO A 500 -1.51 -38.69 12.47
CA PRO A 500 -1.11 -39.96 11.86
C PRO A 500 -1.37 -41.17 12.75
N GLY A 501 -2.10 -42.16 12.22
CA GLY A 501 -2.41 -43.41 12.91
C GLY A 501 -1.24 -44.41 12.94
N PRO A 502 -1.17 -45.30 13.93
CA PRO A 502 -0.04 -46.24 14.16
C PRO A 502 0.18 -47.26 13.05
N SER A 503 -0.80 -47.44 12.16
CA SER A 503 -0.80 -48.34 11.00
C SER A 503 -0.48 -47.65 9.65
N GLN A 504 -0.33 -46.32 9.63
CA GLN A 504 -0.04 -45.57 8.40
C GLN A 504 1.36 -45.89 7.84
N SER A 505 1.64 -45.41 6.64
CA SER A 505 2.98 -45.46 6.03
C SER A 505 3.74 -44.15 6.23
N VAL A 506 5.07 -44.20 6.07
CA VAL A 506 5.96 -43.03 6.16
C VAL A 506 5.49 -41.90 5.24
N THR A 507 5.10 -42.21 4.00
CA THR A 507 4.55 -41.22 3.04
C THR A 507 3.23 -40.60 3.51
N SER A 508 2.33 -41.39 4.10
CA SER A 508 1.03 -40.90 4.59
C SER A 508 1.20 -40.03 5.85
N ALA A 509 2.02 -40.45 6.81
CA ALA A 509 2.35 -39.65 7.98
C ALA A 509 3.07 -38.34 7.57
N PHE A 510 4.02 -38.43 6.63
CA PHE A 510 4.76 -37.26 6.16
C PHE A 510 3.86 -36.25 5.45
N ALA A 511 2.77 -36.66 4.79
CA ALA A 511 1.78 -35.72 4.26
C ALA A 511 1.25 -34.80 5.38
N THR A 512 0.80 -35.36 6.51
CA THR A 512 0.28 -34.58 7.66
C THR A 512 1.35 -33.66 8.26
N PHE A 513 2.61 -34.09 8.35
CA PHE A 513 3.69 -33.24 8.88
C PHE A 513 4.12 -32.12 7.90
N ARG A 514 4.22 -32.44 6.60
CA ARG A 514 4.52 -31.49 5.52
C ARG A 514 3.47 -30.40 5.39
N ASP A 515 2.22 -30.76 5.57
CA ASP A 515 1.08 -29.83 5.57
C ASP A 515 1.15 -28.81 6.73
N HIS A 516 1.91 -29.13 7.80
CA HIS A 516 2.28 -28.19 8.88
C HIS A 516 3.68 -27.58 8.71
N GLY A 517 4.26 -27.63 7.50
CA GLY A 517 5.57 -27.03 7.17
C GLY A 517 6.80 -27.80 7.66
N MET A 518 6.64 -29.04 8.13
CA MET A 518 7.73 -29.89 8.62
C MET A 518 8.32 -30.75 7.49
N THR A 519 9.63 -30.93 7.50
CA THR A 519 10.35 -31.81 6.57
C THR A 519 10.32 -33.27 7.02
N LEU A 520 10.66 -34.20 6.13
CA LEU A 520 10.71 -35.63 6.46
C LEU A 520 11.68 -35.89 7.63
N ASN A 521 12.85 -35.24 7.64
CA ASN A 521 13.82 -35.39 8.72
C ASN A 521 13.30 -34.85 10.05
N GLU A 522 12.57 -33.72 10.05
CA GLU A 522 11.94 -33.19 11.27
C GLU A 522 10.81 -34.10 11.78
N MET A 523 10.02 -34.73 10.89
CA MET A 523 9.06 -35.77 11.27
C MET A 523 9.75 -36.97 11.90
N VAL A 524 10.78 -37.52 11.24
CA VAL A 524 11.56 -38.66 11.75
C VAL A 524 12.12 -38.33 13.13
N ALA A 525 12.75 -37.15 13.28
CA ALA A 525 13.29 -36.68 14.56
C ALA A 525 12.22 -36.62 15.65
N LEU A 526 11.03 -36.06 15.37
CA LEU A 526 9.92 -35.97 16.33
C LEU A 526 9.34 -37.33 16.72
N LEU A 527 9.18 -38.26 15.77
CA LEU A 527 8.76 -39.64 16.07
C LEU A 527 9.79 -40.38 16.95
N GLY A 528 11.05 -39.93 16.95
CA GLY A 528 12.06 -40.35 17.92
C GLY A 528 11.65 -40.18 19.39
N ALA A 529 10.67 -39.32 19.71
CA ALA A 529 10.11 -39.19 21.07
C ALA A 529 9.55 -40.51 21.61
N HIS A 530 9.23 -41.49 20.75
CA HIS A 530 8.85 -42.85 21.13
C HIS A 530 9.95 -43.63 21.90
N THR A 531 11.14 -43.06 22.10
CA THR A 531 12.10 -43.50 23.13
C THR A 531 11.50 -43.46 24.56
N VAL A 532 10.60 -42.53 24.85
CA VAL A 532 9.91 -42.40 26.15
C VAL A 532 8.41 -42.66 26.00
N GLY A 533 7.90 -43.63 26.74
CA GLY A 533 6.45 -43.89 26.85
C GLY A 533 5.98 -45.18 26.19
N PHE A 534 4.65 -45.33 26.07
CA PHE A 534 3.98 -46.59 25.76
C PHE A 534 2.84 -46.41 24.76
N ALA A 535 2.52 -47.49 24.05
CA ALA A 535 1.25 -47.68 23.36
C ALA A 535 0.37 -48.70 24.09
N HIS A 536 -0.93 -48.63 23.83
CA HIS A 536 -1.90 -49.66 24.20
C HIS A 536 -1.93 -50.78 23.15
N CYS A 537 -2.08 -52.03 23.59
CA CYS A 537 -2.05 -53.21 22.73
C CYS A 537 -3.06 -53.17 21.58
N ASN A 538 -4.24 -52.56 21.77
CA ASN A 538 -5.24 -52.42 20.69
C ASN A 538 -4.75 -51.62 19.47
N PHE A 539 -3.71 -50.79 19.59
CA PHE A 539 -3.14 -50.04 18.45
C PHE A 539 -2.23 -50.86 17.54
N PHE A 540 -1.76 -52.04 17.97
CA PHE A 540 -0.82 -52.87 17.21
C PHE A 540 -1.09 -54.38 17.29
N SER A 541 -2.14 -54.83 18.00
CA SER A 541 -2.51 -56.24 18.16
C SER A 541 -2.63 -56.98 16.83
N ASN A 542 -3.19 -56.34 15.80
CA ASN A 542 -3.26 -56.88 14.43
C ASN A 542 -1.88 -57.31 13.89
N ARG A 543 -0.79 -56.56 14.16
CA ARG A 543 0.57 -56.93 13.78
C ARG A 543 1.07 -58.20 14.46
N LEU A 544 0.52 -58.56 15.61
CA LEU A 544 0.90 -59.77 16.35
C LEU A 544 0.16 -61.00 15.83
N THR A 545 -1.10 -60.87 15.42
CA THR A 545 -2.00 -62.02 15.20
C THR A 545 -2.55 -62.18 13.79
N ASP A 546 -2.83 -61.11 13.07
CA ASP A 546 -3.56 -61.15 11.80
C ASP A 546 -3.16 -60.00 10.85
N PHE A 547 -1.85 -59.85 10.62
CA PHE A 547 -1.33 -58.73 9.86
C PHE A 547 -1.89 -58.75 8.44
N GLN A 548 -2.63 -57.68 8.08
CA GLN A 548 -3.30 -57.53 6.78
C GLN A 548 -4.27 -58.69 6.42
N GLY A 549 -4.86 -59.38 7.41
CA GLY A 549 -5.81 -60.48 7.16
C GLY A 549 -5.14 -61.83 6.80
N THR A 550 -3.86 -62.00 7.10
CA THR A 550 -3.08 -63.20 6.75
C THR A 550 -3.15 -64.34 7.79
N GLY A 551 -3.82 -64.12 8.93
CA GLY A 551 -3.83 -65.04 10.08
C GLY A 551 -2.45 -65.23 10.74
N LYS A 552 -1.51 -64.31 10.49
CA LYS A 552 -0.09 -64.41 10.89
C LYS A 552 0.45 -63.09 11.43
N PRO A 553 1.56 -63.10 12.19
CA PRO A 553 2.25 -61.87 12.59
C PRO A 553 2.87 -61.12 11.40
N ASP A 554 3.12 -59.84 11.59
CA ASP A 554 3.82 -58.95 10.67
C ASP A 554 5.26 -59.44 10.40
N PRO A 555 5.62 -59.79 9.15
CA PRO A 555 6.95 -60.30 8.80
C PRO A 555 8.07 -59.24 8.86
N THR A 556 7.73 -57.97 9.10
CA THR A 556 8.70 -56.90 9.36
C THR A 556 9.20 -56.88 10.81
N MET A 557 8.55 -57.60 11.74
CA MET A 557 8.92 -57.63 13.16
C MET A 557 9.92 -58.76 13.51
N ASP A 558 10.68 -58.56 14.60
CA ASP A 558 11.49 -59.60 15.25
C ASP A 558 10.59 -60.67 15.90
N PRO A 559 10.79 -61.98 15.62
CA PRO A 559 9.94 -63.06 16.17
C PRO A 559 9.95 -63.19 17.70
N ASN A 560 11.05 -62.82 18.36
CA ASN A 560 11.17 -62.87 19.82
C ASN A 560 10.37 -61.72 20.45
N LEU A 561 10.41 -60.53 19.84
CA LEU A 561 9.55 -59.42 20.22
C LEU A 561 8.08 -59.77 20.00
N VAL A 562 7.70 -60.33 18.85
CA VAL A 562 6.32 -60.79 18.60
C VAL A 562 5.85 -61.75 19.70
N THR A 563 6.71 -62.70 20.10
CA THR A 563 6.41 -63.67 21.17
C THR A 563 6.24 -62.97 22.53
N LYS A 564 7.15 -62.05 22.90
CA LYS A 564 7.05 -61.22 24.12
C LYS A 564 5.76 -60.38 24.13
N LEU A 565 5.45 -59.71 23.03
CA LEU A 565 4.28 -58.83 22.93
C LEU A 565 2.96 -59.60 22.92
N LYS A 566 2.90 -60.80 22.32
CA LYS A 566 1.73 -61.68 22.45
C LYS A 566 1.44 -62.04 23.90
N ALA A 567 2.46 -62.42 24.67
CA ALA A 567 2.30 -62.76 26.08
C ALA A 567 1.84 -61.56 26.91
N LEU A 568 2.38 -60.36 26.65
CA LEU A 568 1.96 -59.12 27.34
C LEU A 568 0.52 -58.69 26.96
N CYS A 569 0.18 -58.70 25.66
CA CYS A 569 -1.13 -58.27 25.17
C CYS A 569 -2.28 -59.26 25.46
N ALA A 570 -1.98 -60.45 25.98
CA ALA A 570 -3.00 -61.39 26.47
C ALA A 570 -3.48 -61.10 27.90
N VAL A 571 -2.87 -60.14 28.61
CA VAL A 571 -3.14 -59.87 30.03
C VAL A 571 -4.07 -58.66 30.21
N GLY A 572 -5.37 -58.92 30.39
CA GLY A 572 -6.39 -57.89 30.59
C GLY A 572 -6.98 -57.36 29.27
N SER A 573 -7.74 -56.27 29.35
CA SER A 573 -8.53 -55.75 28.22
C SER A 573 -7.74 -54.90 27.23
N ASP A 574 -6.77 -54.10 27.69
CA ASP A 574 -5.87 -53.31 26.83
C ASP A 574 -4.59 -52.88 27.57
N PRO A 575 -3.65 -53.81 27.84
CA PRO A 575 -2.42 -53.52 28.57
C PRO A 575 -1.47 -52.60 27.79
N LYS A 576 -0.56 -51.97 28.53
CA LYS A 576 0.40 -50.98 28.03
C LYS A 576 1.76 -51.60 27.74
N VAL A 577 2.36 -51.23 26.61
CA VAL A 577 3.67 -51.70 26.15
C VAL A 577 4.53 -50.49 25.82
N PHE A 578 5.70 -50.36 26.45
CA PHE A 578 6.67 -49.31 26.12
C PHE A 578 7.13 -49.41 24.66
N LEU A 579 7.20 -48.28 23.97
CA LEU A 579 7.63 -48.24 22.56
C LEU A 579 9.13 -48.53 22.45
N ASP A 580 9.93 -47.97 23.37
CA ASP A 580 11.28 -48.45 23.63
C ASP A 580 11.30 -49.66 24.59
N GLN A 581 11.87 -50.77 24.12
CA GLN A 581 11.90 -52.05 24.82
C GLN A 581 13.14 -52.25 25.71
N ASN A 582 14.07 -51.28 25.74
CA ASN A 582 15.35 -51.34 26.44
C ASN A 582 15.49 -50.19 27.48
N THR A 583 15.20 -48.94 27.12
CA THR A 583 15.43 -47.76 27.99
C THR A 583 14.18 -46.94 28.35
N SER A 584 13.00 -47.24 27.77
CA SER A 584 11.59 -47.00 28.20
C SER A 584 11.12 -45.67 28.83
N ASN A 585 11.89 -45.07 29.75
CA ASN A 585 11.64 -43.79 30.42
C ASN A 585 12.83 -42.80 30.32
N ILE A 586 13.91 -43.17 29.62
CA ILE A 586 15.07 -42.32 29.34
C ILE A 586 14.94 -41.79 27.91
N PHE A 587 15.20 -40.50 27.69
CA PHE A 587 15.18 -39.89 26.36
C PHE A 587 16.55 -40.05 25.70
N ASP A 588 16.73 -41.14 24.95
CA ASP A 588 17.96 -41.44 24.21
C ASP A 588 17.67 -41.90 22.77
N ASN A 589 18.67 -42.41 22.05
CA ASN A 589 18.51 -42.85 20.65
C ASN A 589 18.31 -44.37 20.48
N GLU A 590 18.01 -45.11 21.56
CA GLU A 590 17.80 -46.56 21.56
C GLU A 590 16.58 -46.97 20.72
N PHE A 591 15.52 -46.15 20.68
CA PHE A 591 14.37 -46.34 19.78
C PHE A 591 14.82 -46.58 18.33
N TYR A 592 15.74 -45.74 17.82
CA TYR A 592 16.28 -45.87 16.47
C TYR A 592 17.16 -47.13 16.29
N ARG A 593 17.78 -47.63 17.37
CA ARG A 593 18.49 -48.91 17.34
C ARG A 593 17.51 -50.08 17.31
N GLN A 594 16.43 -50.03 18.10
CA GLN A 594 15.39 -51.05 18.15
C GLN A 594 14.68 -51.20 16.80
N ILE A 595 14.19 -50.11 16.18
CA ILE A 595 13.49 -50.21 14.87
C ILE A 595 14.41 -50.76 13.77
N ARG A 596 15.72 -50.47 13.80
CA ARG A 596 16.71 -51.06 12.87
C ARG A 596 16.97 -52.55 13.10
N LEU A 597 16.67 -53.07 14.30
CA LEU A 597 16.72 -54.49 14.64
C LEU A 597 15.37 -55.20 14.43
N LYS A 598 14.43 -54.60 13.69
CA LYS A 598 13.03 -55.08 13.52
C LYS A 598 12.19 -55.07 14.81
N ARG A 599 12.53 -54.22 15.79
CA ARG A 599 11.90 -54.19 17.12
C ARG A 599 10.96 -52.99 17.35
N GLY A 600 10.47 -52.35 16.28
CA GLY A 600 9.44 -51.31 16.36
C GLY A 600 8.06 -51.87 16.68
N VAL A 601 7.41 -51.32 17.71
CA VAL A 601 6.09 -51.79 18.21
C VAL A 601 4.95 -51.35 17.30
N LEU A 602 4.93 -50.08 16.86
CA LEU A 602 3.98 -49.59 15.85
C LEU A 602 4.48 -49.88 14.43
N LYS A 603 3.56 -49.99 13.47
CA LYS A 603 3.93 -50.24 12.06
C LYS A 603 4.67 -49.04 11.47
N ILE A 604 4.18 -47.82 11.72
CA ILE A 604 4.84 -46.59 11.27
C ILE A 604 6.29 -46.49 11.77
N ASP A 605 6.53 -46.73 13.06
CA ASP A 605 7.88 -46.74 13.67
C ASP A 605 8.80 -47.75 12.99
N GLN A 606 8.29 -48.96 12.72
CA GLN A 606 9.06 -50.01 12.06
C GLN A 606 9.38 -49.65 10.59
N GLU A 607 8.46 -49.00 9.89
CA GLU A 607 8.67 -48.57 8.50
C GLU A 607 9.69 -47.44 8.38
N LEU A 608 9.84 -46.55 9.37
CA LEU A 608 10.88 -45.50 9.36
C LEU A 608 12.30 -46.05 9.09
N ALA A 609 12.58 -47.26 9.58
CA ALA A 609 13.89 -47.92 9.44
C ALA A 609 14.09 -48.63 8.09
N THR A 610 13.02 -48.86 7.32
CA THR A 610 13.05 -49.64 6.07
C THR A 610 12.59 -48.86 4.84
N ASP A 611 11.90 -47.73 5.03
CA ASP A 611 11.47 -46.85 3.96
C ASP A 611 12.67 -46.21 3.23
N PRO A 612 12.68 -46.14 1.88
CA PRO A 612 13.82 -45.61 1.12
C PRO A 612 14.17 -44.13 1.39
N ALA A 613 13.22 -43.32 1.87
CA ALA A 613 13.42 -41.89 2.10
C ALA A 613 13.86 -41.57 3.54
N SER A 614 13.44 -42.35 4.56
CA SER A 614 13.82 -42.11 5.96
C SER A 614 14.94 -43.01 6.52
N SER A 615 15.15 -44.21 5.97
CA SER A 615 16.03 -45.24 6.56
C SER A 615 17.50 -44.81 6.74
N SER A 616 18.04 -44.00 5.82
CA SER A 616 19.40 -43.45 5.90
C SER A 616 19.57 -42.45 7.05
N TYR A 617 18.56 -41.59 7.27
CA TYR A 617 18.54 -40.66 8.40
C TYR A 617 18.32 -41.40 9.72
N VAL A 618 17.44 -42.40 9.77
CA VAL A 618 17.29 -43.31 10.93
C VAL A 618 18.60 -44.02 11.31
N ALA A 619 19.37 -44.51 10.33
CA ALA A 619 20.69 -45.09 10.59
C ALA A 619 21.69 -44.07 11.18
N THR A 620 21.56 -42.80 10.81
CA THR A 620 22.37 -41.70 11.32
C THR A 620 21.98 -41.33 12.75
N LEU A 621 20.67 -41.22 13.05
CA LEU A 621 20.18 -40.95 14.40
C LEU A 621 20.47 -42.11 15.37
N ALA A 622 20.37 -43.38 14.93
CA ALA A 622 20.72 -44.56 15.72
C ALA A 622 22.21 -44.63 16.13
N SER A 623 23.10 -44.05 15.32
CA SER A 623 24.54 -44.05 15.55
C SER A 623 25.06 -42.78 16.24
N ASN A 624 24.34 -41.66 16.15
CA ASN A 624 24.77 -40.37 16.71
C ASN A 624 23.72 -39.76 17.66
N PRO A 625 23.76 -40.06 18.98
CA PRO A 625 22.79 -39.52 19.94
C PRO A 625 22.81 -37.98 20.01
N ARG A 626 23.99 -37.35 19.87
CA ARG A 626 24.11 -35.89 19.85
C ARG A 626 23.41 -35.25 18.66
N MET A 627 23.35 -35.94 17.51
CA MET A 627 22.56 -35.48 16.36
C MET A 627 21.06 -35.59 16.62
N PHE A 628 20.61 -36.71 17.21
CA PHE A 628 19.21 -36.85 17.60
C PHE A 628 18.77 -35.77 18.60
N SER A 629 19.51 -35.54 19.68
CA SER A 629 19.18 -34.50 20.67
C SER A 629 19.09 -33.11 20.03
N ARG A 630 20.03 -32.76 19.13
CA ARG A 630 20.01 -31.49 18.39
C ARG A 630 18.80 -31.37 17.46
N ASP A 631 18.57 -32.37 16.63
CA ASP A 631 17.55 -32.30 15.57
C ASP A 631 16.13 -32.43 16.14
N PHE A 632 15.95 -33.17 17.22
CA PHE A 632 14.72 -33.16 18.02
C PHE A 632 14.46 -31.79 18.64
N GLY A 633 15.46 -31.20 19.32
CA GLY A 633 15.32 -29.86 19.93
C GLY A 633 14.99 -28.78 18.89
N ASN A 634 15.60 -28.84 17.71
CA ASN A 634 15.28 -27.97 16.57
C ASN A 634 13.84 -28.18 16.08
N ALA A 635 13.42 -29.43 15.85
CA ALA A 635 12.07 -29.74 15.39
C ALA A 635 10.99 -29.34 16.41
N MET A 636 11.22 -29.55 17.71
CA MET A 636 10.35 -29.06 18.80
C MET A 636 10.29 -27.52 18.83
N THR A 637 11.43 -26.84 18.69
CA THR A 637 11.50 -25.36 18.63
C THR A 637 10.72 -24.79 17.44
N LYS A 638 10.73 -25.49 16.30
CA LYS A 638 9.96 -25.15 15.10
C LYS A 638 8.47 -25.46 15.29
N MET A 639 8.13 -26.64 15.81
CA MET A 639 6.75 -27.05 16.07
C MET A 639 6.03 -26.09 17.02
N GLY A 640 6.72 -25.59 18.05
CA GLY A 640 6.20 -24.56 18.97
C GLY A 640 5.91 -23.18 18.35
N ARG A 641 6.16 -22.99 17.05
CA ARG A 641 5.83 -21.77 16.27
C ARG A 641 4.66 -21.97 15.30
N ILE A 642 4.11 -23.17 15.20
CA ILE A 642 3.02 -23.50 14.27
C ILE A 642 1.69 -22.94 14.80
N ALA A 643 0.83 -22.47 13.89
CA ALA A 643 -0.60 -22.16 14.10
C ALA A 643 -0.96 -21.24 15.30
N THR A 644 -0.08 -20.32 15.71
CA THR A 644 -0.38 -19.44 16.86
C THR A 644 -1.50 -18.43 16.54
N VAL A 645 -2.54 -18.36 17.37
CA VAL A 645 -3.66 -17.40 17.21
C VAL A 645 -3.31 -15.92 17.48
N GLY A 646 -2.02 -15.60 17.68
CA GLY A 646 -1.50 -14.24 17.79
C GLY A 646 -2.24 -13.37 18.83
N SER A 647 -2.62 -12.16 18.43
CA SER A 647 -3.42 -11.25 19.26
C SER A 647 -4.92 -11.57 19.31
N ALA A 648 -5.41 -12.48 18.44
CA ALA A 648 -6.83 -12.84 18.35
C ALA A 648 -7.27 -13.89 19.39
N GLY A 649 -6.33 -14.58 20.03
CA GLY A 649 -6.60 -15.46 21.16
C GLY A 649 -6.75 -14.73 22.50
N GLU A 650 -7.05 -15.50 23.54
CA GLU A 650 -7.16 -15.00 24.92
C GLU A 650 -6.00 -15.44 25.83
N ILE A 651 -6.09 -15.06 27.11
CA ILE A 651 -5.34 -15.72 28.19
C ILE A 651 -6.41 -16.23 29.14
N ARG A 652 -6.69 -17.53 29.10
CA ARG A 652 -7.69 -18.17 29.98
C ARG A 652 -7.26 -17.99 31.43
N LYS A 653 -8.21 -17.85 32.35
CA LYS A 653 -7.93 -17.96 33.81
C LYS A 653 -7.89 -19.40 34.29
N ASN A 654 -8.61 -20.30 33.62
CA ASN A 654 -8.66 -21.74 33.87
C ASN A 654 -8.53 -22.44 32.52
N CYS A 655 -7.58 -23.36 32.35
CA CYS A 655 -7.30 -23.94 31.02
C CYS A 655 -8.43 -24.82 30.49
N ALA A 656 -9.25 -25.40 31.37
CA ALA A 656 -10.35 -26.26 31.00
C ALA A 656 -11.55 -25.53 30.34
N VAL A 657 -11.61 -24.20 30.38
CA VAL A 657 -12.75 -23.39 29.87
C VAL A 657 -12.31 -22.07 29.23
N PHE A 658 -13.06 -21.59 28.23
CA PHE A 658 -12.90 -20.23 27.71
C PHE A 658 -13.32 -19.19 28.76
N ASN A 659 -12.75 -17.98 28.75
CA ASN A 659 -13.25 -16.93 29.65
C ASN A 659 -14.68 -16.50 29.24
N PRO A 660 -15.54 -16.10 30.20
CA PRO A 660 -16.88 -15.60 29.89
C PRO A 660 -16.81 -14.29 29.10
N ARG A 661 -17.41 -14.26 27.91
CA ARG A 661 -17.62 -13.01 27.15
C ARG A 661 -18.57 -12.09 27.93
N PRO A 662 -18.30 -10.78 28.04
CA PRO A 662 -19.15 -9.87 28.81
C PRO A 662 -20.52 -9.72 28.15
N LYS A 663 -21.56 -10.22 28.83
CA LYS A 663 -22.96 -9.96 28.45
C LYS A 663 -23.32 -8.53 28.86
N SER A 664 -23.40 -7.62 27.90
CA SER A 664 -24.03 -6.31 28.13
C SER A 664 -25.56 -6.48 28.21
N LEU A 665 -26.24 -5.58 28.93
CA LEU A 665 -27.72 -5.60 29.09
C LEU A 665 -28.50 -5.33 27.78
N ILE A 666 -27.81 -5.09 26.67
CA ILE A 666 -28.36 -4.63 25.39
C ILE A 666 -29.10 -5.77 24.65
N SER A 667 -28.84 -7.03 25.02
CA SER A 667 -29.37 -8.23 24.34
C SER A 667 -30.89 -8.38 24.33
N SER A 668 -31.65 -7.65 25.15
CA SER A 668 -33.12 -7.77 25.23
C SER A 668 -33.87 -6.65 24.51
N VAL A 669 -33.16 -5.67 23.93
CA VAL A 669 -33.75 -4.47 23.30
C VAL A 669 -33.55 -4.46 21.78
N LEU A 670 -32.54 -5.18 21.27
CA LEU A 670 -32.21 -5.21 19.84
C LEU A 670 -33.23 -5.95 18.97
N ASP A 671 -33.87 -7.02 19.47
CA ASP A 671 -34.83 -7.85 18.71
C ASP A 671 -36.04 -7.07 18.16
N ILE A 672 -36.33 -5.88 18.70
CA ILE A 672 -37.40 -4.98 18.24
C ILE A 672 -36.85 -3.88 17.30
N ALA A 673 -35.59 -3.50 17.44
CA ALA A 673 -34.97 -2.40 16.70
C ALA A 673 -34.54 -2.78 15.27
N GLU A 674 -34.29 -4.07 14.99
CA GLU A 674 -33.66 -4.55 13.75
C GLU A 674 -34.49 -4.39 12.45
N LYS A 675 -35.68 -3.78 12.52
CA LYS A 675 -36.57 -3.56 11.37
C LYS A 675 -36.66 -2.12 10.86
N ILE A 676 -36.09 -1.13 11.56
CA ILE A 676 -36.29 0.30 11.23
C ILE A 676 -34.96 1.09 11.34
N ILE A 677 -34.42 1.45 10.15
CA ILE A 677 -33.37 2.48 9.87
C ILE A 677 -31.88 2.08 10.02
N ASP A 678 -31.22 2.06 8.85
CA ASP A 678 -29.83 2.42 8.48
C ASP A 678 -28.62 2.05 9.39
N PRO A 679 -27.72 1.13 8.95
CA PRO A 679 -26.57 0.69 9.75
C PRO A 679 -25.31 1.56 9.58
N TYR A 680 -25.15 2.60 10.42
CA TYR A 680 -23.88 3.32 10.56
C TYR A 680 -23.24 3.25 11.97
N CYS A 681 -21.98 2.83 11.98
CA CYS A 681 -20.95 3.03 13.01
C CYS A 681 -21.08 2.32 14.39
N CYS A 682 -20.36 1.20 14.53
CA CYS A 682 -19.76 0.82 15.82
C CYS A 682 -18.43 0.06 15.68
N VAL A 683 -17.37 0.78 15.27
CA VAL A 683 -15.97 0.31 15.40
C VAL A 683 -15.44 0.70 16.79
N PHE A 684 -14.66 -0.18 17.42
CA PHE A 684 -13.92 0.16 18.64
C PHE A 684 -12.67 0.99 18.28
N ALA A 685 -12.54 2.18 18.87
CA ALA A 685 -11.52 3.14 18.48
C ALA A 685 -10.14 2.77 19.04
N GLN A 686 -9.23 2.35 18.17
CA GLN A 686 -7.80 2.23 18.44
C GLN A 686 -7.03 2.75 17.22
N LEU A 687 -6.00 3.59 17.45
CA LEU A 687 -5.20 4.12 16.34
C LEU A 687 -4.45 2.99 15.62
N THR A 688 -4.45 3.02 14.29
CA THR A 688 -3.69 2.05 13.47
C THR A 688 -2.92 2.78 12.36
N PRO A 689 -1.80 2.22 11.86
CA PRO A 689 -1.08 2.81 10.71
C PRO A 689 -1.88 2.85 9.41
N PHE A 690 -3.04 2.19 9.35
CA PHE A 690 -3.80 1.96 8.12
C PHE A 690 -5.27 2.37 8.24
N PHE A 691 -5.64 3.22 9.21
CA PHE A 691 -7.04 3.54 9.50
C PHE A 691 -7.83 4.04 8.28
N TYR A 692 -7.19 4.87 7.44
CA TYR A 692 -7.80 5.39 6.21
C TYR A 692 -7.70 4.47 5.00
N ARG A 693 -7.05 3.31 5.10
CA ARG A 693 -6.81 2.40 3.95
C ARG A 693 -8.09 1.89 3.28
N VAL A 694 -9.22 1.90 3.99
CA VAL A 694 -10.55 1.55 3.46
C VAL A 694 -11.46 2.77 3.34
N SER A 695 -11.56 3.61 4.38
CA SER A 695 -12.49 4.75 4.44
C SER A 695 -12.07 5.95 3.59
N CYS A 696 -10.77 6.16 3.36
CA CYS A 696 -10.26 7.13 2.40
C CYS A 696 -8.90 6.67 1.83
N PRO A 697 -8.87 5.72 0.88
CA PRO A 697 -7.62 5.07 0.42
C PRO A 697 -6.61 6.01 -0.24
N LYS A 698 -7.00 7.26 -0.53
CA LYS A 698 -6.14 8.32 -1.07
C LYS A 698 -5.60 9.27 -0.01
N ALA A 699 -6.00 9.15 1.26
CA ALA A 699 -5.78 10.18 2.29
C ALA A 699 -4.32 10.63 2.40
N GLU A 700 -3.41 9.70 2.69
CA GLU A 700 -1.99 10.00 2.83
C GLU A 700 -1.36 10.56 1.56
N ARG A 701 -1.80 10.09 0.38
CA ARG A 701 -1.31 10.61 -0.91
C ARG A 701 -1.71 12.06 -1.13
N VAL A 702 -2.92 12.45 -0.73
CA VAL A 702 -3.43 13.82 -0.83
C VAL A 702 -2.71 14.73 0.16
N VAL A 703 -2.48 14.29 1.40
CA VAL A 703 -1.70 15.04 2.39
C VAL A 703 -0.26 15.23 1.89
N LYS A 704 0.43 14.16 1.51
CA LYS A 704 1.81 14.19 0.99
C LYS A 704 1.97 15.12 -0.22
N GLN A 705 0.98 15.15 -1.11
CA GLN A 705 0.96 16.04 -2.27
C GLN A 705 0.90 17.53 -1.86
N VAL A 706 0.01 17.90 -0.92
CA VAL A 706 -0.10 19.27 -0.42
C VAL A 706 1.15 19.69 0.38
N VAL A 707 1.72 18.76 1.15
CA VAL A 707 2.98 18.99 1.88
C VAL A 707 4.15 19.23 0.92
N LEU A 708 4.24 18.47 -0.17
CA LEU A 708 5.26 18.65 -1.20
C LEU A 708 5.15 20.01 -1.88
N GLU A 709 3.94 20.41 -2.29
CA GLU A 709 3.67 21.73 -2.88
C GLU A 709 4.05 22.88 -1.94
N ALA A 710 3.76 22.75 -0.63
CA ALA A 710 4.12 23.74 0.37
C ALA A 710 5.62 23.78 0.69
N PHE A 711 6.27 22.62 0.81
CA PHE A 711 7.70 22.50 1.11
C PHE A 711 8.58 23.02 -0.04
N GLN A 712 8.16 22.82 -1.30
CA GLN A 712 8.82 23.42 -2.47
C GLN A 712 8.74 24.95 -2.49
N LYS A 713 7.73 25.55 -1.84
CA LYS A 713 7.56 27.00 -1.70
C LYS A 713 8.30 27.57 -0.48
N ASP A 714 8.35 26.82 0.63
CA ASP A 714 9.04 27.18 1.87
C ASP A 714 9.47 25.91 2.63
N SER A 715 10.75 25.51 2.51
CA SER A 715 11.27 24.33 3.22
C SER A 715 11.31 24.47 4.75
N SER A 716 11.22 25.70 5.28
CA SER A 716 11.11 25.90 6.73
C SER A 716 9.70 25.57 7.27
N ILE A 717 8.77 25.13 6.41
CA ILE A 717 7.43 24.67 6.83
C ILE A 717 7.49 23.45 7.75
N THR A 718 8.51 22.60 7.61
CA THR A 718 8.74 21.42 8.46
C THR A 718 8.86 21.81 9.94
N ALA A 719 9.53 22.92 10.27
CA ALA A 719 9.59 23.43 11.64
C ALA A 719 8.22 23.94 12.14
N GLY A 720 7.39 24.49 11.24
CA GLY A 720 6.02 24.90 11.56
C GLY A 720 5.11 23.71 11.88
N LEU A 721 5.18 22.66 11.06
CA LEU A 721 4.40 21.43 11.22
C LEU A 721 4.85 20.62 12.44
N LEU A 722 6.16 20.44 12.64
CA LEU A 722 6.71 19.81 13.87
C LEU A 722 6.21 20.49 15.14
N ARG A 723 6.24 21.83 15.16
CA ARG A 723 5.70 22.59 16.28
C ARG A 723 4.18 22.45 16.40
N MET A 724 3.44 22.49 15.29
CA MET A 724 1.99 22.28 15.31
C MET A 724 1.62 20.90 15.89
N GLN A 725 2.29 19.82 15.48
CA GLN A 725 2.04 18.50 16.03
C GLN A 725 2.42 18.40 17.52
N PHE A 726 3.54 19.01 17.93
CA PHE A 726 3.92 19.04 19.35
C PHE A 726 2.85 19.73 20.20
N HIS A 727 2.40 20.93 19.79
CA HIS A 727 1.36 21.68 20.49
C HIS A 727 -0.02 20.99 20.46
N ASP A 728 -0.37 20.25 19.39
CA ASP A 728 -1.61 19.44 19.30
C ASP A 728 -1.57 18.20 20.19
N CYS A 729 -0.41 17.54 20.32
CA CYS A 729 -0.27 16.30 21.09
C CYS A 729 -0.02 16.53 22.60
N PHE A 730 0.70 17.59 22.99
CA PHE A 730 1.10 17.83 24.38
C PHE A 730 0.21 18.80 25.17
N VAL A 731 -0.66 19.56 24.51
CA VAL A 731 -1.56 20.54 25.17
C VAL A 731 -3.01 20.08 25.05
N ARG A 732 -3.76 20.11 26.15
CA ARG A 732 -5.19 19.82 26.16
C ARG A 732 -5.93 20.71 27.16
N PRO A 733 -7.02 21.38 26.73
CA PRO A 733 -7.38 21.67 25.34
C PRO A 733 -6.30 22.54 24.67
N SER A 734 -5.94 22.22 23.42
CA SER A 734 -5.07 23.07 22.60
C SER A 734 -5.90 24.21 21.99
N GLU A 735 -5.37 25.43 22.02
CA GLU A 735 -6.03 26.63 21.53
C GLU A 735 -5.06 27.48 20.70
N LYS A 736 -5.56 28.17 19.66
CA LYS A 736 -4.71 28.72 18.60
C LYS A 736 -4.06 30.06 18.95
N ASP A 737 -4.73 30.87 19.76
CA ASP A 737 -4.46 32.29 19.93
C ASP A 737 -3.75 32.58 21.28
N ALA A 738 -3.59 31.56 22.12
CA ALA A 738 -2.75 31.55 23.32
C ALA A 738 -1.30 31.96 23.02
N GLY A 739 -0.67 32.70 23.94
CA GLY A 739 0.66 33.29 23.79
C GLY A 739 1.77 32.37 23.22
N PRO A 740 1.93 31.13 23.72
CA PRO A 740 2.90 30.17 23.18
C PRO A 740 2.61 29.71 21.74
N ASN A 741 1.37 29.89 21.27
CA ASN A 741 0.86 29.32 20.03
C ASN A 741 0.77 30.36 18.89
N LEU A 742 0.80 31.67 19.21
CA LEU A 742 0.86 32.81 18.27
C LEU A 742 2.00 32.75 17.23
N THR A 743 3.01 31.88 17.40
CA THR A 743 4.13 31.69 16.45
C THR A 743 4.10 30.34 15.73
N VAL A 744 3.05 29.53 15.92
CA VAL A 744 2.77 28.31 15.15
C VAL A 744 2.21 28.70 13.78
N ARG A 745 2.55 27.92 12.74
CA ARG A 745 2.18 28.23 11.36
C ARG A 745 2.01 26.95 10.54
N GLY A 746 1.32 27.08 9.40
CA GLY A 746 0.98 25.96 8.52
C GLY A 746 -0.51 25.63 8.49
N TYR A 747 -1.36 26.38 9.19
CA TYR A 747 -2.82 26.17 9.20
C TYR A 747 -3.41 26.11 7.78
N GLU A 748 -3.00 27.02 6.89
CA GLU A 748 -3.38 27.04 5.47
C GLU A 748 -3.08 25.72 4.72
N LEU A 749 -2.01 25.02 5.09
CA LEU A 749 -1.62 23.72 4.50
C LEU A 749 -2.56 22.61 4.99
N ILE A 750 -2.89 22.61 6.28
CA ILE A 750 -3.85 21.68 6.88
C ILE A 750 -5.25 21.91 6.30
N ASP A 751 -5.68 23.18 6.15
CA ASP A 751 -6.95 23.57 5.55
C ASP A 751 -7.01 23.22 4.04
N GLU A 752 -5.91 23.37 3.30
CA GLU A 752 -5.78 22.93 1.90
C GLU A 752 -5.89 21.42 1.77
N ALA A 753 -5.12 20.67 2.55
CA ALA A 753 -5.18 19.20 2.59
C ALA A 753 -6.59 18.73 2.96
N LYS A 754 -7.21 19.34 3.98
CA LYS A 754 -8.59 19.06 4.39
C LYS A 754 -9.58 19.32 3.26
N ARG A 755 -9.48 20.45 2.56
CA ARG A 755 -10.38 20.80 1.45
C ARG A 755 -10.28 19.81 0.30
N ARG A 756 -9.07 19.36 -0.06
CA ARG A 756 -8.86 18.30 -1.06
C ARG A 756 -9.41 16.95 -0.59
N LEU A 757 -9.30 16.64 0.70
CA LEU A 757 -9.82 15.40 1.29
C LEU A 757 -11.36 15.38 1.34
N GLU A 758 -12.02 16.47 1.72
CA GLU A 758 -13.49 16.52 1.74
C GLU A 758 -14.12 16.38 0.35
N ILE A 759 -13.40 16.71 -0.73
CA ILE A 759 -13.83 16.45 -2.12
C ILE A 759 -13.74 14.96 -2.48
N ILE A 760 -12.82 14.22 -1.86
CA ILE A 760 -12.45 12.83 -2.21
C ILE A 760 -13.12 11.80 -1.31
N CYS A 761 -13.29 12.12 -0.02
CA CYS A 761 -13.83 11.25 1.02
C CYS A 761 -14.50 12.10 2.12
N PRO A 762 -15.68 12.68 1.84
CA PRO A 762 -16.36 13.63 2.73
C PRO A 762 -16.47 13.12 4.17
N SER A 763 -16.00 13.94 5.11
CA SER A 763 -16.13 13.75 6.57
C SER A 763 -15.54 12.45 7.11
N GLN A 764 -14.56 11.86 6.40
CA GLN A 764 -13.81 10.68 6.85
C GLN A 764 -12.55 11.04 7.66
N VAL A 765 -11.77 12.01 7.19
CA VAL A 765 -10.41 12.29 7.71
C VAL A 765 -10.41 13.42 8.74
N SER A 766 -9.85 13.19 9.94
CA SER A 766 -9.74 14.21 10.99
C SER A 766 -8.64 15.23 10.71
N CYS A 767 -8.78 16.45 11.22
CA CYS A 767 -7.73 17.46 11.14
C CYS A 767 -6.51 17.07 11.97
N ALA A 768 -6.71 16.46 13.14
CA ALA A 768 -5.64 15.91 13.97
C ALA A 768 -4.78 14.88 13.20
N ASP A 769 -5.39 13.96 12.43
CA ASP A 769 -4.61 13.03 11.62
C ASP A 769 -3.87 13.72 10.47
N ILE A 770 -4.47 14.72 9.81
CA ILE A 770 -3.80 15.52 8.77
C ILE A 770 -2.54 16.20 9.33
N ILE A 771 -2.58 16.77 10.54
CA ILE A 771 -1.40 17.36 11.20
C ILE A 771 -0.28 16.33 11.36
N THR A 772 -0.58 15.13 11.87
CA THR A 772 0.45 14.09 12.08
C THR A 772 1.03 13.54 10.77
N LEU A 773 0.19 13.34 9.75
CA LEU A 773 0.63 12.90 8.41
C LEU A 773 1.48 13.96 7.72
N ALA A 774 1.02 15.22 7.74
CA ALA A 774 1.73 16.34 7.14
C ALA A 774 3.11 16.56 7.78
N THR A 775 3.18 16.42 9.11
CA THR A 775 4.43 16.56 9.86
C THR A 775 5.44 15.48 9.47
N ARG A 776 5.05 14.19 9.44
CA ARG A 776 5.90 13.10 8.93
C ARG A 776 6.43 13.40 7.54
N ASP A 777 5.54 13.71 6.61
CA ASP A 777 5.92 13.91 5.20
C ASP A 777 6.86 15.12 5.05
N SER A 778 6.69 16.17 5.86
CA SER A 778 7.60 17.33 5.88
C SER A 778 8.97 17.03 6.51
N VAL A 779 9.06 16.13 7.49
CA VAL A 779 10.33 15.66 8.06
C VAL A 779 11.12 14.86 7.03
N VAL A 780 10.45 13.97 6.29
CA VAL A 780 11.08 13.19 5.21
C VAL A 780 11.60 14.11 4.11
N LEU A 781 10.86 15.15 3.71
CA LEU A 781 11.32 16.12 2.71
C LEU A 781 12.50 16.98 3.18
N ALA A 782 12.64 17.21 4.48
CA ALA A 782 13.83 17.85 5.07
C ALA A 782 15.06 16.91 5.19
N GLY A 783 14.95 15.65 4.76
CA GLY A 783 16.02 14.63 4.86
C GLY A 783 15.95 13.76 6.11
N GLY A 784 14.91 13.91 6.93
CA GLY A 784 14.73 13.19 8.18
C GLY A 784 14.11 11.80 8.03
N PRO A 785 13.92 11.08 9.16
CA PRO A 785 13.36 9.72 9.16
C PRO A 785 11.92 9.68 8.63
N ASN A 786 11.62 8.66 7.83
CA ASN A 786 10.25 8.18 7.68
C ASN A 786 9.87 7.36 8.92
N TYR A 787 8.72 7.62 9.52
CA TYR A 787 8.24 6.95 10.73
C TYR A 787 6.74 6.67 10.67
N VAL A 788 6.29 5.73 11.50
CA VAL A 788 4.90 5.29 11.53
C VAL A 788 4.02 6.37 12.14
N VAL A 789 2.97 6.75 11.43
CA VAL A 789 1.91 7.62 11.96
C VAL A 789 0.68 6.75 12.23
N PRO A 790 0.36 6.42 13.49
CA PRO A 790 -0.93 5.83 13.84
C PRO A 790 -2.02 6.87 13.53
N THR A 791 -3.02 6.51 12.72
CA THR A 791 -4.17 7.35 12.35
C THR A 791 -5.47 6.78 12.92
N GLY A 792 -6.56 7.55 12.86
CA GLY A 792 -7.82 7.28 13.53
C GLY A 792 -8.12 8.21 14.69
N ARG A 793 -7.48 9.39 14.75
CA ARG A 793 -7.85 10.45 15.70
C ARG A 793 -9.18 11.06 15.29
N ARG A 794 -9.78 11.77 16.23
CA ARG A 794 -10.90 12.67 16.01
C ARG A 794 -10.52 14.06 16.47
N ASP A 795 -11.21 15.05 15.96
CA ASP A 795 -11.04 16.43 16.35
C ASP A 795 -11.68 16.66 17.74
N GLY A 796 -11.00 17.42 18.61
CA GLY A 796 -11.53 17.78 19.91
C GLY A 796 -12.75 18.71 19.83
N LEU A 797 -13.54 18.74 20.90
CA LEU A 797 -14.77 19.56 21.02
C LEU A 797 -14.61 20.77 21.97
N ILE A 798 -13.38 21.02 22.44
CA ILE A 798 -13.03 22.07 23.42
C ILE A 798 -11.75 22.75 22.95
N SER A 799 -11.68 24.07 23.12
CA SER A 799 -10.54 24.94 22.85
C SER A 799 -10.57 26.06 23.89
N ASN A 800 -9.53 26.23 24.70
CA ASN A 800 -9.45 27.23 25.77
C ASN A 800 -8.02 27.79 25.88
N PRO A 801 -7.78 29.12 25.78
CA PRO A 801 -6.43 29.69 25.89
C PRO A 801 -5.79 29.48 27.27
N ASP A 802 -6.59 29.42 28.34
CA ASP A 802 -6.10 29.47 29.72
C ASP A 802 -5.46 28.15 30.22
N GLU A 803 -5.57 27.07 29.44
CA GLU A 803 -5.07 25.73 29.79
C GLU A 803 -3.73 25.36 29.08
N VAL A 804 -3.11 26.31 28.37
CA VAL A 804 -1.85 26.10 27.62
C VAL A 804 -0.61 26.17 28.52
N ASN A 805 -0.23 25.03 29.12
CA ASN A 805 1.02 24.87 29.87
C ASN A 805 2.11 24.18 29.02
N LEU A 806 3.15 24.91 28.64
CA LEU A 806 4.30 24.41 27.87
C LEU A 806 5.64 24.98 28.41
N PRO A 807 6.74 24.20 28.37
CA PRO A 807 8.02 24.61 28.95
C PRO A 807 8.69 25.76 28.20
N GLY A 808 9.38 26.62 28.94
CA GLY A 808 10.01 27.84 28.43
C GLY A 808 11.44 27.65 27.88
N PRO A 809 11.95 28.59 27.05
CA PRO A 809 13.30 28.50 26.47
C PRO A 809 14.44 28.65 27.51
N ASP A 810 14.12 29.24 28.66
CA ASP A 810 15.02 29.42 29.82
C ASP A 810 14.89 28.31 30.89
N GLU A 811 14.00 27.34 30.67
CA GLU A 811 13.69 26.27 31.64
C GLU A 811 14.85 25.27 31.83
N SER A 812 14.81 24.48 32.90
CA SER A 812 15.80 23.44 33.19
C SER A 812 15.39 22.08 32.63
N ILE A 813 16.38 21.21 32.38
CA ILE A 813 16.16 19.84 31.90
C ILE A 813 15.22 19.06 32.83
N THR A 814 15.37 19.23 34.15
CA THR A 814 14.52 18.57 35.16
C THR A 814 13.06 19.04 35.11
N SER A 815 12.82 20.34 34.91
CA SER A 815 11.47 20.91 34.87
C SER A 815 10.76 20.53 33.57
N ALA A 816 11.42 20.73 32.42
CA ALA A 816 10.88 20.33 31.13
C ALA A 816 10.60 18.81 31.07
N PHE A 817 11.48 17.98 31.67
CA PHE A 817 11.25 16.53 31.71
C PHE A 817 10.02 16.14 32.55
N ALA A 818 9.56 16.93 33.51
CA ALA A 818 8.32 16.64 34.23
C ALA A 818 7.12 16.59 33.26
N THR A 819 6.94 17.63 32.44
CA THR A 819 5.87 17.72 31.43
C THR A 819 5.91 16.57 30.41
N PHE A 820 7.11 16.11 30.04
CA PHE A 820 7.28 14.95 29.16
C PHE A 820 6.97 13.62 29.86
N LYS A 821 7.40 13.48 31.12
CA LYS A 821 7.19 12.29 31.96
C LYS A 821 5.71 12.06 32.28
N ASP A 822 4.96 13.11 32.55
CA ASP A 822 3.51 13.03 32.84
C ASP A 822 2.72 12.56 31.60
N ASN A 823 3.23 12.85 30.40
CA ASN A 823 2.76 12.29 29.13
C ASN A 823 3.39 10.91 28.79
N GLY A 824 4.00 10.23 29.76
CA GLY A 824 4.54 8.88 29.63
C GLY A 824 5.85 8.77 28.84
N MET A 825 6.56 9.88 28.57
CA MET A 825 7.86 9.88 27.90
C MET A 825 9.05 9.68 28.86
N THR A 826 10.13 9.14 28.32
CA THR A 826 11.43 9.03 28.98
C THR A 826 12.33 10.21 28.63
N LEU A 827 13.38 10.43 29.43
CA LEU A 827 14.34 11.52 29.19
C LEU A 827 14.98 11.40 27.79
N ASN A 828 15.30 10.19 27.33
CA ASN A 828 15.86 9.98 25.99
C ASN A 828 14.86 10.35 24.89
N GLU A 829 13.57 10.04 25.04
CA GLU A 829 12.55 10.44 24.05
C GLU A 829 12.36 11.97 24.01
N MET A 830 12.43 12.65 25.15
CA MET A 830 12.46 14.13 25.20
C MET A 830 13.71 14.70 24.51
N VAL A 831 14.90 14.18 24.84
CA VAL A 831 16.17 14.61 24.23
C VAL A 831 16.15 14.38 22.72
N ALA A 832 15.59 13.26 22.25
CA ALA A 832 15.41 12.97 20.84
C ALA A 832 14.46 13.98 20.16
N LEU A 833 13.29 14.25 20.75
CA LEU A 833 12.31 15.20 20.20
C LEU A 833 12.85 16.64 20.12
N LEU A 834 13.61 17.09 21.11
CA LEU A 834 14.31 18.39 21.07
C LEU A 834 15.33 18.47 19.93
N GLY A 835 15.80 17.33 19.39
CA GLY A 835 16.56 17.27 18.15
C GLY A 835 15.87 17.88 16.93
N ALA A 836 14.54 18.06 16.95
CA ALA A 836 13.79 18.81 15.94
C ALA A 836 14.32 20.24 15.72
N HIS A 837 15.07 20.79 16.68
CA HIS A 837 15.73 22.10 16.55
C HIS A 837 16.78 22.17 15.42
N THR A 838 17.21 21.04 14.82
CA THR A 838 17.99 21.01 13.56
C THR A 838 17.33 21.81 12.41
N VAL A 839 16.00 21.71 12.25
CA VAL A 839 15.23 22.52 11.27
C VAL A 839 14.67 23.82 11.87
N GLY A 840 14.83 24.04 13.18
CA GLY A 840 14.15 25.07 13.94
C GLY A 840 14.80 26.45 13.90
N PHE A 841 14.02 27.50 14.21
CA PHE A 841 14.52 28.85 14.45
C PHE A 841 13.79 29.51 15.63
N ALA A 842 14.48 30.41 16.33
CA ALA A 842 13.92 31.30 17.33
C ALA A 842 14.05 32.77 16.89
N HIS A 843 13.23 33.65 17.45
CA HIS A 843 13.41 35.10 17.31
C HIS A 843 14.27 35.64 18.46
N CYS A 844 15.10 36.65 18.19
CA CYS A 844 16.02 37.25 19.17
C CYS A 844 15.42 37.54 20.56
N ASN A 845 14.14 37.93 20.63
CA ASN A 845 13.46 38.27 21.88
C ASN A 845 13.38 37.10 22.88
N PHE A 846 13.46 35.84 22.42
CA PHE A 846 13.39 34.64 23.27
C PHE A 846 14.73 34.25 23.93
N PHE A 847 15.84 34.89 23.56
CA PHE A 847 17.17 34.57 24.10
C PHE A 847 18.10 35.79 24.25
N SER A 848 17.61 37.01 23.99
CA SER A 848 18.39 38.27 24.09
C SER A 848 19.04 38.45 25.47
N ASN A 849 18.34 38.06 26.54
CA ASN A 849 18.88 38.04 27.91
C ASN A 849 20.17 37.22 28.02
N ARG A 850 20.29 36.07 27.34
CA ARG A 850 21.53 35.27 27.32
C ARG A 850 22.69 35.99 26.65
N LEU A 851 22.43 36.93 25.74
CA LEU A 851 23.47 37.71 25.07
C LEU A 851 23.96 38.88 25.92
N THR A 852 23.08 39.56 26.66
CA THR A 852 23.38 40.87 27.27
C THR A 852 23.28 40.93 28.80
N ASN A 853 22.42 40.11 29.43
CA ASN A 853 22.09 40.24 30.85
C ASN A 853 21.71 38.89 31.48
N PHE A 854 22.54 37.87 31.27
CA PHE A 854 22.25 36.52 31.74
C PHE A 854 22.12 36.50 33.27
N GLN A 855 20.98 36.03 33.78
CA GLN A 855 20.65 36.01 35.21
C GLN A 855 20.84 37.37 35.94
N GLY A 856 20.65 38.49 35.23
CA GLY A 856 20.80 39.83 35.81
C GLY A 856 22.25 40.32 35.99
N THR A 857 23.24 39.59 35.48
CA THR A 857 24.68 39.88 35.70
C THR A 857 25.25 41.04 34.86
N GLY A 858 24.47 41.63 33.95
CA GLY A 858 24.95 42.60 32.96
C GLY A 858 25.95 42.03 31.94
N LYS A 859 26.04 40.70 31.84
CA LYS A 859 27.03 39.97 31.01
C LYS A 859 26.34 38.87 30.18
N PRO A 860 27.01 38.36 29.11
CA PRO A 860 26.52 37.19 28.39
C PRO A 860 26.57 35.92 29.24
N ASP A 861 25.79 34.92 28.83
CA ASP A 861 25.78 33.57 29.37
C ASP A 861 27.16 32.90 29.20
N PRO A 862 27.85 32.50 30.29
CA PRO A 862 29.19 31.90 30.22
C PRO A 862 29.19 30.46 29.68
N THR A 863 28.02 29.86 29.43
CA THR A 863 27.89 28.56 28.77
C THR A 863 28.05 28.63 27.25
N MET A 864 27.96 29.81 26.63
CA MET A 864 28.00 30.00 25.17
C MET A 864 29.42 30.22 24.60
N ASP A 865 29.62 29.86 23.32
CA ASP A 865 30.80 30.24 22.51
C ASP A 865 30.85 31.78 22.35
N PRO A 866 31.89 32.48 22.82
CA PRO A 866 32.01 33.93 22.70
C PRO A 866 31.96 34.44 21.25
N LYS A 867 32.36 33.62 20.26
CA LYS A 867 32.24 33.96 18.83
C LYS A 867 30.78 33.94 18.39
N LEU A 868 29.99 32.97 18.86
CA LEU A 868 28.55 32.93 18.61
C LEU A 868 27.84 34.11 19.30
N VAL A 869 28.15 34.40 20.57
CA VAL A 869 27.61 35.57 21.29
C VAL A 869 27.86 36.86 20.50
N THR A 870 29.06 37.02 19.94
CA THR A 870 29.42 38.20 19.13
C THR A 870 28.61 38.27 17.83
N LYS A 871 28.47 37.15 17.10
CA LYS A 871 27.63 37.02 15.88
C LYS A 871 26.16 37.37 16.19
N LEU A 872 25.60 36.80 17.26
CA LEU A 872 24.20 36.98 17.63
C LEU A 872 23.90 38.38 18.17
N LYS A 873 24.83 39.01 18.91
CA LYS A 873 24.68 40.42 19.31
C LYS A 873 24.56 41.36 18.10
N ALA A 874 25.43 41.20 17.10
CA ALA A 874 25.38 42.02 15.90
C ALA A 874 24.07 41.82 15.11
N LEU A 875 23.60 40.56 15.01
CA LEU A 875 22.34 40.23 14.32
C LEU A 875 21.11 40.76 15.07
N CYS A 876 21.03 40.54 16.39
CA CYS A 876 19.89 40.93 17.22
C CYS A 876 19.83 42.43 17.56
N ALA A 877 20.87 43.22 17.23
CA ALA A 877 20.84 44.67 17.32
C ALA A 877 20.01 45.33 16.20
N VAL A 878 19.69 44.59 15.13
CA VAL A 878 18.83 45.08 14.05
C VAL A 878 17.36 44.98 14.47
N GLY A 879 16.66 46.12 14.49
CA GLY A 879 15.23 46.18 14.80
C GLY A 879 14.40 45.31 13.85
N SER A 880 13.23 44.83 14.32
CA SER A 880 12.36 43.76 13.75
C SER A 880 12.57 42.33 14.26
N ALA A 881 13.39 42.12 15.31
CA ALA A 881 13.54 40.84 16.02
C ALA A 881 13.83 39.64 15.10
N PRO A 882 15.00 39.62 14.42
CA PRO A 882 15.30 38.67 13.36
C PRO A 882 15.26 37.21 13.81
N LYS A 883 15.00 36.32 12.84
CA LYS A 883 15.04 34.86 13.00
C LYS A 883 16.48 34.37 13.07
N VAL A 884 16.73 33.43 13.96
CA VAL A 884 18.01 32.76 14.16
C VAL A 884 17.74 31.26 14.19
N PHE A 885 18.30 30.52 13.24
CA PHE A 885 18.27 29.05 13.26
C PHE A 885 18.88 28.54 14.56
N LEU A 886 18.36 27.44 15.10
CA LEU A 886 18.87 26.84 16.34
C LEU A 886 20.12 26.04 16.04
N ASP A 887 20.12 25.27 14.94
CA ASP A 887 21.36 24.85 14.29
C ASP A 887 22.19 26.05 13.81
N GLN A 888 23.52 25.96 13.95
CA GLN A 888 24.46 27.03 13.58
C GLN A 888 25.27 26.73 12.31
N ASN A 889 25.04 25.57 11.67
CA ASN A 889 25.84 25.05 10.56
C ASN A 889 24.97 24.59 9.39
N THR A 890 23.84 23.92 9.63
CA THR A 890 22.81 23.62 8.60
C THR A 890 21.55 24.45 8.84
N SER A 891 20.59 24.42 7.91
CA SER A 891 19.35 25.21 7.98
C SER A 891 18.27 24.57 7.10
N ASN A 892 17.07 24.35 7.64
CA ASN A 892 15.96 23.61 7.01
C ASN A 892 16.32 22.17 6.55
N VAL A 893 17.42 21.60 7.05
CA VAL A 893 17.82 20.20 6.86
C VAL A 893 17.60 19.48 8.19
N PHE A 894 17.16 18.22 8.14
CA PHE A 894 16.98 17.40 9.33
C PHE A 894 18.17 16.46 9.51
N ASP A 895 19.10 16.84 10.38
CA ASP A 895 20.33 16.10 10.65
C ASP A 895 20.71 16.11 12.15
N ASN A 896 21.86 15.55 12.51
CA ASN A 896 22.34 15.52 13.90
C ASN A 896 23.34 16.64 14.25
N GLU A 897 23.49 17.65 13.41
CA GLU A 897 24.43 18.76 13.61
C GLU A 897 24.01 19.67 14.77
N PHE A 898 22.71 19.75 15.10
CA PHE A 898 22.21 20.42 16.30
C PHE A 898 22.93 19.91 17.56
N TYR A 899 22.98 18.59 17.75
CA TYR A 899 23.69 17.96 18.88
C TYR A 899 25.20 18.19 18.85
N ARG A 900 25.78 18.41 17.66
CA ARG A 900 27.20 18.70 17.47
C ARG A 900 27.51 20.17 17.79
N GLN A 901 26.64 21.10 17.43
CA GLN A 901 26.76 22.53 17.78
C GLN A 901 26.54 22.77 19.29
N ILE A 902 25.54 22.17 19.94
CA ILE A 902 25.36 22.36 21.42
C ILE A 902 26.57 21.83 22.22
N ARG A 903 27.22 20.75 21.76
CA ARG A 903 28.48 20.24 22.34
C ARG A 903 29.68 21.18 22.12
N LEU A 904 29.62 22.07 21.12
CA LEU A 904 30.58 23.15 20.86
C LEU A 904 30.21 24.47 21.57
N LYS A 905 29.30 24.43 22.56
CA LYS A 905 28.76 25.60 23.28
C LYS A 905 27.94 26.56 22.39
N ARG A 906 27.19 26.02 21.41
CA ARG A 906 26.43 26.82 20.43
C ARG A 906 24.92 26.68 20.47
N GLY A 907 24.36 26.19 21.58
CA GLY A 907 22.91 26.23 21.80
C GLY A 907 22.40 27.66 21.93
N VAL A 908 21.40 28.03 21.12
CA VAL A 908 20.82 29.39 21.09
C VAL A 908 19.84 29.61 22.24
N LEU A 909 19.02 28.61 22.57
CA LEU A 909 18.20 28.61 23.79
C LEU A 909 19.03 28.08 24.97
N LYS A 910 18.63 28.45 26.21
CA LYS A 910 19.34 27.96 27.42
C LYS A 910 19.16 26.45 27.54
N ILE A 911 17.94 25.95 27.40
CA ILE A 911 17.63 24.52 27.50
C ILE A 911 18.40 23.67 26.47
N ASP A 912 18.54 24.15 25.24
CA ASP A 912 19.37 23.50 24.19
C ASP A 912 20.83 23.35 24.61
N GLN A 913 21.37 24.38 25.27
CA GLN A 913 22.75 24.35 25.74
C GLN A 913 22.92 23.46 26.98
N GLU A 914 21.90 23.42 27.84
CA GLU A 914 21.85 22.61 29.06
C GLU A 914 21.86 21.10 28.74
N LEU A 915 21.17 20.66 27.66
CA LEU A 915 21.17 19.28 27.16
C LEU A 915 22.57 18.65 27.04
N ALA A 916 23.56 19.44 26.61
CA ALA A 916 24.94 18.99 26.38
C ALA A 916 25.79 18.93 27.66
N THR A 917 25.36 19.59 28.74
CA THR A 917 26.10 19.74 30.00
C THR A 917 25.46 19.04 31.19
N ASP A 918 24.15 18.78 31.14
CA ASP A 918 23.42 18.07 32.19
C ASP A 918 23.93 16.61 32.37
N PRO A 919 24.14 16.12 33.61
CA PRO A 919 24.65 14.77 33.85
C PRO A 919 23.77 13.62 33.34
N ALA A 920 22.46 13.83 33.19
CA ALA A 920 21.52 12.79 32.75
C ALA A 920 21.38 12.74 31.21
N SER A 921 21.37 13.88 30.50
CA SER A 921 21.23 13.92 29.03
C SER A 921 22.55 13.91 28.25
N SER A 922 23.63 14.50 28.78
CA SER A 922 24.88 14.78 28.03
C SER A 922 25.54 13.55 27.37
N ARG A 923 25.46 12.37 28.01
CA ARG A 923 25.95 11.09 27.45
C ARG A 923 25.14 10.67 26.21
N TYR A 924 23.81 10.79 26.28
CA TYR A 924 22.93 10.43 25.16
C TYR A 924 23.06 11.45 24.02
N VAL A 925 23.12 12.75 24.33
CA VAL A 925 23.45 13.82 23.37
C VAL A 925 24.77 13.56 22.64
N SER A 926 25.82 13.12 23.35
CA SER A 926 27.11 12.76 22.73
C SER A 926 27.02 11.51 21.84
N THR A 927 26.03 10.63 22.07
CA THR A 927 25.75 9.46 21.23
C THR A 927 24.98 9.88 19.97
N LEU A 928 23.95 10.72 20.09
CA LEU A 928 23.21 11.26 18.94
C LEU A 928 24.09 12.13 18.03
N ALA A 929 24.97 12.96 18.61
CA ALA A 929 25.95 13.78 17.89
C ALA A 929 26.99 12.98 17.08
N SER A 930 27.17 11.68 17.37
CA SER A 930 28.10 10.81 16.66
C SER A 930 27.42 9.74 15.80
N ASN A 931 26.12 9.50 15.99
CA ASN A 931 25.36 8.48 15.26
C ASN A 931 24.05 9.06 14.68
N PRO A 932 24.05 9.56 13.43
CA PRO A 932 22.85 10.12 12.81
C PRO A 932 21.76 9.07 12.55
N ALA A 933 22.13 7.80 12.32
CA ALA A 933 21.16 6.72 12.14
C ALA A 933 20.39 6.41 13.45
N LEU A 934 21.06 6.48 14.60
CA LEU A 934 20.40 6.37 15.91
C LEU A 934 19.48 7.55 16.18
N PHE A 935 19.91 8.79 15.86
CA PHE A 935 19.03 9.96 15.99
C PHE A 935 17.76 9.81 15.14
N SER A 936 17.90 9.48 13.85
CA SER A 936 16.76 9.25 12.96
C SER A 936 15.82 8.16 13.48
N LYS A 937 16.36 7.05 14.01
CA LYS A 937 15.58 5.97 14.61
C LYS A 937 14.82 6.42 15.86
N ASP A 938 15.53 7.00 16.82
CA ASP A 938 14.97 7.32 18.14
C ASP A 938 14.02 8.53 18.08
N PHE A 939 14.28 9.50 17.20
CA PHE A 939 13.33 10.56 16.85
C PHE A 939 12.05 9.99 16.23
N GLY A 940 12.17 9.10 15.24
CA GLY A 940 11.02 8.46 14.61
C GLY A 940 10.17 7.66 15.61
N ASN A 941 10.81 6.96 16.55
CA ASN A 941 10.13 6.27 17.65
C ASN A 941 9.41 7.25 18.59
N ALA A 942 10.07 8.34 18.99
CA ALA A 942 9.49 9.34 19.88
C ALA A 942 8.32 10.10 19.22
N MET A 943 8.41 10.44 17.93
CA MET A 943 7.29 11.02 17.15
C MET A 943 6.12 10.03 17.02
N THR A 944 6.40 8.74 16.76
CA THR A 944 5.40 7.66 16.70
C THR A 944 4.67 7.51 18.05
N LYS A 945 5.38 7.72 19.17
CA LYS A 945 4.81 7.72 20.52
C LYS A 945 4.05 9.00 20.83
N MET A 946 4.58 10.17 20.45
CA MET A 946 3.94 11.47 20.64
C MET A 946 2.54 11.51 20.03
N GLY A 947 2.39 11.01 18.80
CA GLY A 947 1.08 10.94 18.15
C GLY A 947 0.06 10.02 18.85
N ARG A 948 0.45 9.20 19.82
CA ARG A 948 -0.49 8.38 20.63
C ARG A 948 -0.95 9.07 21.91
N ILE A 949 -0.36 10.22 22.26
CA ILE A 949 -0.87 11.12 23.30
C ILE A 949 -2.19 11.75 22.81
N ALA A 950 -3.01 12.25 23.73
CA ALA A 950 -4.14 13.14 23.43
C ALA A 950 -5.21 12.62 22.44
N THR A 951 -5.40 11.31 22.28
CA THR A 951 -6.50 10.77 21.45
C THR A 951 -7.86 10.94 22.15
N VAL A 952 -8.88 11.50 21.47
CA VAL A 952 -10.26 11.62 22.00
C VAL A 952 -11.13 10.36 21.83
N GLY A 953 -10.64 9.31 21.18
CA GLY A 953 -11.38 8.05 21.04
C GLY A 953 -12.73 8.22 20.32
N LYS A 954 -13.84 8.10 21.06
CA LYS A 954 -15.21 8.36 20.56
C LYS A 954 -15.73 9.77 20.90
N GLU A 955 -15.03 10.54 21.74
CA GLU A 955 -15.48 11.80 22.34
C GLU A 955 -15.13 13.05 21.50
N GLY A 956 -14.87 12.85 20.22
CA GLY A 956 -14.54 13.89 19.25
C GLY A 956 -15.37 13.77 17.97
N GLU A 957 -15.19 14.72 17.06
CA GLU A 957 -15.86 14.76 15.77
C GLU A 957 -14.89 14.58 14.58
N ILE A 958 -15.43 14.60 13.36
CA ILE A 958 -14.64 14.87 12.15
C ILE A 958 -15.16 16.20 11.61
N ARG A 959 -14.41 17.29 11.81
CA ARG A 959 -14.81 18.62 11.33
C ARG A 959 -14.78 18.64 9.81
N LYS A 960 -15.69 19.36 9.15
CA LYS A 960 -15.59 19.60 7.69
C LYS A 960 -14.56 20.68 7.34
N ASN A 961 -14.27 21.57 8.28
CA ASN A 961 -13.28 22.65 8.18
C ASN A 961 -12.46 22.70 9.47
N CYS A 962 -11.13 22.70 9.41
CA CYS A 962 -10.29 22.61 10.60
C CYS A 962 -10.31 23.87 11.48
N ALA A 963 -10.84 24.99 10.96
CA ALA A 963 -11.01 26.23 11.70
C ALA A 963 -12.29 26.30 12.56
N VAL A 964 -13.29 25.43 12.37
CA VAL A 964 -14.60 25.53 13.05
C VAL A 964 -15.19 24.16 13.42
N PHE A 965 -15.76 24.05 14.62
CA PHE A 965 -16.56 22.88 15.02
C PHE A 965 -17.77 22.70 14.08
N ASN A 966 -18.24 21.46 13.87
CA ASN A 966 -19.50 21.29 13.13
C ASN A 966 -20.68 21.83 13.98
N PRO A 967 -21.76 22.32 13.34
CA PRO A 967 -22.97 22.69 14.09
C PRO A 967 -23.52 21.47 14.82
N ARG A 968 -23.81 21.63 16.13
CA ARG A 968 -24.47 20.58 16.91
C ARG A 968 -25.84 20.26 16.28
N PRO A 969 -26.21 18.98 16.10
CA PRO A 969 -27.55 18.66 15.63
C PRO A 969 -28.58 19.19 16.63
N LYS A 970 -29.68 19.81 16.12
CA LYS A 970 -30.89 19.96 16.92
C LYS A 970 -31.26 18.57 17.46
N SER A 971 -31.58 18.47 18.75
CA SER A 971 -32.08 17.22 19.30
C SER A 971 -33.41 16.87 18.63
N LEU A 972 -33.69 15.58 18.44
CA LEU A 972 -35.01 15.15 17.97
C LEU A 972 -36.14 15.70 18.86
N ILE A 973 -35.84 15.91 20.15
CA ILE A 973 -36.74 16.53 21.13
C ILE A 973 -37.11 17.97 20.72
N SER A 974 -36.16 18.80 20.26
CA SER A 974 -36.48 20.14 19.74
C SER A 974 -37.40 20.04 18.52
N SER A 975 -37.05 19.22 17.53
CA SER A 975 -37.90 19.12 16.33
C SER A 975 -39.26 18.49 16.58
N VAL A 976 -39.41 17.62 17.60
CA VAL A 976 -40.71 17.10 18.03
C VAL A 976 -41.51 18.15 18.81
N VAL A 977 -40.88 19.01 19.61
CA VAL A 977 -41.57 20.15 20.24
C VAL A 977 -42.01 21.16 19.18
N ASP A 978 -41.10 21.56 18.27
CA ASP A 978 -41.41 22.46 17.14
C ASP A 978 -42.65 21.94 16.35
N ILE A 979 -42.69 20.63 16.04
CA ILE A 979 -43.80 19.97 15.31
C ILE A 979 -45.07 19.78 16.17
N VAL A 980 -44.95 19.61 17.50
CA VAL A 980 -46.12 19.47 18.39
C VAL A 980 -46.79 20.83 18.63
N GLU A 981 -46.03 21.92 18.68
CA GLU A 981 -46.59 23.27 18.73
C GLU A 981 -47.27 23.63 17.38
N GLU A 982 -46.66 23.30 16.23
CA GLU A 982 -47.25 23.44 14.88
C GLU A 982 -48.44 22.47 14.60
N ILE A 983 -48.82 21.62 15.56
CA ILE A 983 -50.01 20.75 15.54
C ILE A 983 -51.04 21.15 16.62
N ILE A 984 -50.70 22.12 17.49
CA ILE A 984 -51.56 22.65 18.57
C ILE A 984 -52.11 24.05 18.23
N GLU A 985 -51.46 24.81 17.33
CA GLU A 985 -52.03 26.00 16.66
C GLU A 985 -53.01 25.65 15.52
#